data_AF-A0A1W0WK93-F1
#
_entry.id   AF-A0A1W0WK93-F1
#
_cell.length_a   1.000
_cell.length_b   1.000
_cell.length_c   1.000
_cell.angle_alpha   90.00
_cell.angle_beta   90.00
_cell.angle_gamma   90.00
#
_symmetry.space_group_name_H-M   'P 1'
#
loop_
_entity.id
_entity.type
_entity.pdbx_description
1 polymer ?
#
loop_
_entity_poly.entity_id
_entity_poly.type
_entity_poly.pdbx_seq_one_letter_code
_entity_poly.pdbx_strand_id
1 'polypeptide(L)'
;MAATATRNVSSMDEFYSNPKNSNPHFKATLNAHGHMLDVLDEYGEAFVAFARNTTKPVADLGVAFGFTTKEILKTGATVYANDLSEDMLKELNNSLTEEERLRCILKPGSALELNFEPGSLSGVLALRWFHFLTGPQIREVIHKFFTWLEPGGKVVITCSTPYSGRARSFIPEYEERKAAGEEWPGFTTKQIQEVGGVGSREHFHKLEPFIFERELKAAGFEVEKCGFIARSFYPEGWQFDGREHCGVVVHTCACEDLNNSTPSTSLGGDQTKRNPQFKATLNAHGHMLDVLDEYGEAFVAFARNTTNPVADLGVAFGFTTKEILKTGATVYANDLSEDMLKELNNSLTEEERLRCILKPGNALELEFEPGSLSGVLALRWFHFLTGPQIREVVHKFFTWLEPGGKVVITSGTPYSGRAKSFIPEYEARKAAGEEWPGSVRNVGSQGQLNMLEPWVLERELRATGFEVEMCGFIKRTFGPTGWRLDGREHCGVWYYQRGGERGPMPAYIVTPGCLEPLYLNQLAAAWNILLITTSSSDMIIKDKSKSPTWINTNVYPSLFYGTIFYRLCLIHNWTSVFVVLDDDAIPNYQIVFRAVDAIMKPLVRTVNVRYSSKKAPLNMSDLLDNFSRHSRVMVFLASASQFRLLLLLAAAKGQTKGEYVFIVAVPFPYKAQGIFTWKADDRNDEVIRAAYRSVLFVTMVDATLHVSETQMALLKSQWDHGFKTTPFYGNLDLHDEPAVPQLASVNGAIEMLAQVLNESLLDEGFDPRNGRDFARHFYNRTFETSSGRIVLDRFGDRAPSVSVSYFNDTRGDFQVFLQSNIVDGVFFWSALTAVSWFNGSELPPNEPSCGYAGDKPECLASRPGVAVKDLSTALGVVIAVLLFGSVYLGYLIRSRANNAKSGLDGNWWSLSAQLLEASTKRSFFSYLAMSNMEIHSMALGNVQLNSAVF
;
A
#
# COMPACT_ATOMS: atom_id res chain seq x y z
N MET A 1 44.00 14.13 -4.83
CA MET A 1 43.34 14.94 -5.87
C MET A 1 42.00 14.28 -6.18
N ALA A 2 40.83 14.88 -6.10
CA ALA A 2 40.41 16.23 -5.72
C ALA A 2 39.08 16.08 -4.96
N ALA A 3 38.92 16.87 -3.90
CA ALA A 3 37.65 17.08 -3.24
C ALA A 3 36.73 17.90 -4.15
N THR A 4 35.47 17.51 -4.28
CA THR A 4 34.41 18.37 -4.83
C THR A 4 33.29 18.50 -3.82
N ALA A 5 33.38 19.62 -3.10
CA ALA A 5 32.38 20.34 -2.30
C ALA A 5 30.94 19.79 -2.30
N THR A 6 30.54 19.27 -1.15
CA THR A 6 29.16 19.35 -0.65
C THR A 6 28.79 20.83 -0.46
N ARG A 7 27.92 21.35 -1.32
CA ARG A 7 27.28 22.67 -1.14
C ARG A 7 26.42 22.62 0.13
N ASN A 8 26.78 23.44 1.12
CA ASN A 8 25.87 23.83 2.19
C ASN A 8 24.60 24.40 1.57
N VAL A 9 23.46 23.78 1.88
CA VAL A 9 22.13 24.30 1.53
C VAL A 9 21.93 25.57 2.35
N SER A 10 21.81 26.70 1.65
CA SER A 10 21.44 27.98 2.25
C SER A 10 19.99 27.93 2.75
N SER A 11 19.66 28.80 3.70
CA SER A 11 18.36 28.85 4.39
C SER A 11 17.17 28.75 3.43
N MET A 12 16.15 27.99 3.83
CA MET A 12 14.94 27.68 3.05
C MET A 12 14.23 28.92 2.47
N ASP A 13 14.34 30.07 3.13
CA ASP A 13 13.82 31.35 2.65
C ASP A 13 14.47 31.85 1.34
N GLU A 14 15.76 31.52 1.11
CA GLU A 14 16.46 31.88 -0.13
C GLU A 14 15.98 31.05 -1.33
N PHE A 15 15.61 29.77 -1.13
CA PHE A 15 15.13 28.90 -2.20
C PHE A 15 13.77 29.34 -2.76
N TYR A 16 12.88 29.87 -1.91
CA TYR A 16 11.56 30.39 -2.27
C TYR A 16 11.55 31.85 -2.70
N SER A 17 12.59 32.62 -2.35
CA SER A 17 12.77 33.98 -2.87
C SER A 17 13.10 34.02 -4.37
N ASN A 18 13.43 32.87 -4.97
CA ASN A 18 13.69 32.73 -6.40
C ASN A 18 12.37 32.58 -7.19
N PRO A 19 12.02 33.54 -8.08
CA PRO A 19 10.78 33.51 -8.86
C PRO A 19 10.62 32.29 -9.79
N LYS A 20 11.69 31.52 -10.04
CA LYS A 20 11.62 30.27 -10.82
C LYS A 20 11.14 29.06 -10.01
N ASN A 21 11.10 29.16 -8.69
CA ASN A 21 10.65 28.12 -7.76
C ASN A 21 9.28 28.45 -7.12
N SER A 22 8.66 29.57 -7.51
CA SER A 22 7.33 29.95 -7.03
C SER A 22 6.28 29.07 -7.69
N ASN A 23 5.96 27.95 -7.04
CA ASN A 23 4.79 27.17 -7.40
C ASN A 23 3.54 27.90 -6.85
N PRO A 24 2.57 28.26 -7.70
CA PRO A 24 1.39 29.02 -7.27
C PRO A 24 0.58 28.30 -6.19
N HIS A 25 0.73 26.97 -6.07
CA HIS A 25 -0.10 26.16 -5.18
C HIS A 25 0.36 26.10 -3.72
N PHE A 26 1.50 26.72 -3.38
CA PHE A 26 2.08 26.63 -2.04
C PHE A 26 2.00 27.98 -1.32
N LYS A 27 1.28 28.02 -0.19
CA LYS A 27 1.29 29.15 0.75
C LYS A 27 2.00 28.72 2.04
N ALA A 28 3.16 29.31 2.34
CA ALA A 28 3.90 29.02 3.57
C ALA A 28 3.07 29.38 4.81
N THR A 29 3.07 28.51 5.83
CA THR A 29 2.30 28.75 7.07
C THR A 29 3.02 29.72 8.00
N LEU A 30 2.26 30.54 8.73
CA LEU A 30 2.82 31.59 9.62
C LEU A 30 3.68 31.02 10.76
N ASN A 31 3.42 29.78 11.16
CA ASN A 31 4.17 29.08 12.21
C ASN A 31 5.42 28.33 11.70
N ALA A 32 5.76 28.44 10.42
CA ALA A 32 6.86 27.71 9.76
C ALA A 32 6.78 26.16 9.87
N HIS A 33 5.62 25.60 10.25
CA HIS A 33 5.42 24.15 10.37
C HIS A 33 5.13 23.45 9.03
N GLY A 34 4.89 24.17 7.94
CA GLY A 34 4.61 23.55 6.65
C GLY A 34 4.14 24.54 5.60
N HIS A 35 3.46 24.04 4.58
CA HIS A 35 2.85 24.83 3.52
C HIS A 35 1.40 24.36 3.37
N MET A 36 0.48 25.30 3.23
CA MET A 36 -0.87 25.00 2.77
C MET A 36 -0.85 24.82 1.26
N LEU A 37 -1.60 23.83 0.78
CA LEU A 37 -1.90 23.65 -0.64
C LEU A 37 -3.27 24.25 -0.96
N ASP A 38 -3.36 24.99 -2.05
CA ASP A 38 -4.64 25.51 -2.58
C ASP A 38 -5.26 24.58 -3.65
N VAL A 39 -4.92 23.29 -3.59
CA VAL A 39 -5.43 22.25 -4.47
C VAL A 39 -5.81 21.02 -3.65
N LEU A 40 -6.97 20.44 -3.96
CA LEU A 40 -7.41 19.16 -3.39
C LEU A 40 -6.78 18.00 -4.15
N ASP A 41 -6.43 16.95 -3.43
CA ASP A 41 -6.18 15.64 -4.04
C ASP A 41 -7.49 14.82 -4.08
N GLU A 42 -7.45 13.70 -4.77
CA GLU A 42 -8.58 12.78 -4.91
C GLU A 42 -9.22 12.33 -3.58
N TYR A 43 -8.49 12.38 -2.46
CA TYR A 43 -9.03 12.07 -1.13
C TYR A 43 -9.76 13.29 -0.54
N GLY A 44 -9.16 14.48 -0.65
CA GLY A 44 -9.82 15.73 -0.29
C GLY A 44 -11.11 15.98 -1.10
N GLU A 45 -11.10 15.69 -2.40
CA GLU A 45 -12.28 15.76 -3.27
C GLU A 45 -13.38 14.79 -2.82
N ALA A 46 -13.01 13.55 -2.47
CA ALA A 46 -13.97 12.57 -1.95
C ALA A 46 -14.64 13.03 -0.65
N PHE A 47 -13.90 13.66 0.25
CA PHE A 47 -14.47 14.21 1.49
C PHE A 47 -15.40 15.40 1.22
N VAL A 48 -15.04 16.31 0.32
CA VAL A 48 -15.90 17.44 -0.07
C VAL A 48 -17.19 16.94 -0.74
N ALA A 49 -17.10 15.90 -1.58
CA ALA A 49 -18.28 15.28 -2.15
C ALA A 49 -19.19 14.65 -1.08
N PHE A 50 -18.61 13.96 -0.10
CA PHE A 50 -19.32 13.40 1.06
C PHE A 50 -20.02 14.50 1.88
N ALA A 51 -19.34 15.61 2.15
CA ALA A 51 -19.84 16.71 2.96
C ALA A 51 -21.07 17.44 2.37
N ARG A 52 -21.45 17.20 1.10
CA ARG A 52 -22.73 17.73 0.56
C ARG A 52 -23.95 17.13 1.22
N ASN A 53 -23.85 15.90 1.69
CA ASN A 53 -25.01 15.11 2.12
C ASN A 53 -25.04 14.87 3.64
N THR A 54 -24.15 15.53 4.39
CA THR A 54 -24.05 15.35 5.84
C THR A 54 -25.08 16.19 6.58
N THR A 55 -25.72 15.60 7.58
CA THR A 55 -26.70 16.29 8.44
C THR A 55 -26.09 16.79 9.75
N LYS A 56 -24.98 16.20 10.21
CA LYS A 56 -24.19 16.68 11.36
C LYS A 56 -22.94 17.43 10.89
N PRO A 57 -22.29 18.22 11.77
CA PRO A 57 -21.05 18.88 11.44
C PRO A 57 -19.93 17.91 11.07
N VAL A 58 -18.96 18.40 10.30
CA VAL A 58 -17.68 17.72 10.03
C VAL A 58 -16.53 18.47 10.68
N ALA A 59 -15.43 17.78 10.97
CA ALA A 59 -14.22 18.41 11.50
C ALA A 59 -13.10 18.42 10.46
N ASP A 60 -12.40 19.54 10.32
CA ASP A 60 -11.20 19.72 9.49
C ASP A 60 -10.02 20.04 10.43
N LEU A 61 -9.03 19.17 10.48
CA LEU A 61 -7.93 19.20 11.46
C LEU A 61 -6.61 19.59 10.78
N GLY A 62 -5.96 20.65 11.31
CA GLY A 62 -4.74 21.21 10.73
C GLY A 62 -5.03 22.08 9.50
N VAL A 63 -5.99 23.00 9.62
CA VAL A 63 -6.57 23.72 8.47
C VAL A 63 -5.66 24.77 7.85
N ALA A 64 -4.60 25.21 8.54
CA ALA A 64 -3.78 26.35 8.17
C ALA A 64 -4.65 27.59 7.84
N PHE A 65 -4.57 28.14 6.63
CA PHE A 65 -5.42 29.27 6.21
C PHE A 65 -6.81 28.86 5.71
N GLY A 66 -7.15 27.56 5.81
CA GLY A 66 -8.51 27.02 5.62
C GLY A 66 -8.97 26.88 4.17
N PHE A 67 -8.06 26.61 3.23
CA PHE A 67 -8.45 26.34 1.83
C PHE A 67 -9.48 25.19 1.75
N THR A 68 -9.18 24.03 2.33
CA THR A 68 -10.10 22.88 2.28
C THR A 68 -11.37 23.13 3.08
N THR A 69 -11.27 23.79 4.24
CA THR A 69 -12.44 24.23 5.02
C THR A 69 -13.41 25.05 4.18
N LYS A 70 -12.92 25.96 3.33
CA LYS A 70 -13.76 26.73 2.41
C LYS A 70 -14.43 25.88 1.35
N GLU A 71 -13.73 24.92 0.76
CA GLU A 71 -14.33 23.99 -0.20
C GLU A 71 -15.46 23.16 0.45
N ILE A 72 -15.30 22.77 1.71
CA ILE A 72 -16.36 22.11 2.49
C ILE A 72 -17.51 23.08 2.77
N LEU A 73 -17.25 24.32 3.18
CA LEU A 73 -18.30 25.31 3.45
C LEU A 73 -19.17 25.62 2.22
N LYS A 74 -18.62 25.54 1.00
CA LYS A 74 -19.38 25.69 -0.26
C LYS A 74 -20.41 24.59 -0.48
N THR A 75 -20.31 23.45 0.21
CA THR A 75 -21.31 22.37 0.11
C THR A 75 -22.57 22.64 0.93
N GLY A 76 -22.52 23.62 1.83
CA GLY A 76 -23.56 23.87 2.83
C GLY A 76 -23.31 23.21 4.18
N ALA A 77 -22.26 22.40 4.33
CA ALA A 77 -21.93 21.75 5.60
C ALA A 77 -21.55 22.74 6.72
N THR A 78 -21.70 22.30 7.98
CA THR A 78 -21.14 22.96 9.16
C THR A 78 -19.78 22.34 9.48
N VAL A 79 -18.76 23.15 9.73
CA VAL A 79 -17.37 22.71 9.87
C VAL A 79 -16.78 23.18 11.19
N TYR A 80 -16.21 22.25 11.96
CA TYR A 80 -15.26 22.56 13.02
C TYR A 80 -13.85 22.66 12.42
N ALA A 81 -13.29 23.87 12.38
CA ALA A 81 -11.97 24.12 11.79
C ALA A 81 -10.92 24.27 12.89
N ASN A 82 -9.94 23.36 12.95
CA ASN A 82 -8.91 23.33 13.96
C ASN A 82 -7.51 23.62 13.39
N ASP A 83 -6.76 24.47 14.09
CA ASP A 83 -5.32 24.64 13.90
C ASP A 83 -4.64 25.05 15.21
N LEU A 84 -3.35 24.76 15.34
CA LEU A 84 -2.51 25.22 16.45
C LEU A 84 -2.34 26.74 16.45
N SER A 85 -2.40 27.39 15.28
CA SER A 85 -2.23 28.84 15.15
C SER A 85 -3.55 29.58 15.16
N GLU A 86 -3.80 30.35 16.22
CA GLU A 86 -4.92 31.29 16.29
C GLU A 86 -4.90 32.32 15.15
N ASP A 87 -3.72 32.78 14.74
CA ASP A 87 -3.61 33.81 13.70
C ASP A 87 -3.98 33.28 12.32
N MET A 88 -3.68 32.01 12.03
CA MET A 88 -4.14 31.37 10.80
C MET A 88 -5.67 31.15 10.81
N LEU A 89 -6.25 30.80 11.96
CA LEU A 89 -7.71 30.70 12.12
C LEU A 89 -8.39 32.07 12.00
N LYS A 90 -7.76 33.16 12.47
CA LYS A 90 -8.24 34.53 12.24
C LYS A 90 -8.22 34.89 10.76
N GLU A 91 -7.16 34.55 10.03
CA GLU A 91 -7.11 34.74 8.57
C GLU A 91 -8.23 33.98 7.86
N LEU A 92 -8.43 32.71 8.21
CA LEU A 92 -9.55 31.91 7.71
C LEU A 92 -10.86 32.65 7.95
N ASN A 93 -11.17 33.00 9.21
CA ASN A 93 -12.41 33.67 9.58
C ASN A 93 -12.64 35.00 8.85
N ASN A 94 -11.60 35.82 8.72
CA ASN A 94 -11.67 37.10 8.00
C ASN A 94 -12.00 36.91 6.53
N SER A 95 -11.59 35.79 5.96
CA SER A 95 -11.75 35.47 4.54
C SER A 95 -13.05 34.72 4.19
N LEU A 96 -13.92 34.47 5.17
CA LEU A 96 -15.25 33.88 5.01
C LEU A 96 -16.34 34.95 4.84
N THR A 97 -17.39 34.63 4.09
CA THR A 97 -18.65 35.42 4.04
C THR A 97 -19.42 35.32 5.36
N GLU A 98 -20.42 36.19 5.58
CA GLU A 98 -21.25 36.14 6.79
C GLU A 98 -21.97 34.79 6.97
N GLU A 99 -22.51 34.23 5.88
CA GLU A 99 -23.19 32.92 5.91
C GLU A 99 -22.22 31.77 6.20
N GLU A 100 -21.00 31.82 5.66
CA GLU A 100 -19.97 30.82 5.92
C GLU A 100 -19.46 30.89 7.36
N ARG A 101 -19.33 32.09 7.95
CA ARG A 101 -18.93 32.25 9.36
C ARG A 101 -19.93 31.64 10.33
N LEU A 102 -21.22 31.67 10.02
CA LEU A 102 -22.25 31.02 10.85
C LEU A 102 -22.09 29.49 10.88
N ARG A 103 -21.48 28.91 9.85
CA ARG A 103 -21.27 27.46 9.71
C ARG A 103 -19.82 27.02 9.98
N CYS A 104 -18.90 27.94 10.23
CA CYS A 104 -17.50 27.65 10.51
C CYS A 104 -17.18 27.93 11.99
N ILE A 105 -16.93 26.87 12.76
CA ILE A 105 -16.67 26.95 14.18
C ILE A 105 -15.18 26.72 14.42
N LEU A 106 -14.47 27.79 14.79
CA LEU A 106 -13.02 27.74 15.00
C LEU A 106 -12.69 27.03 16.32
N LYS A 107 -11.71 26.14 16.27
CA LYS A 107 -11.20 25.39 17.43
C LYS A 107 -9.68 25.60 17.52
N PRO A 108 -9.20 26.68 18.15
CA PRO A 108 -7.75 26.89 18.31
C PRO A 108 -7.16 25.86 19.28
N GLY A 109 -5.90 25.47 19.03
CA GLY A 109 -5.13 24.58 19.90
C GLY A 109 -4.90 23.18 19.32
N SER A 110 -4.34 22.29 20.13
CA SER A 110 -3.95 20.95 19.68
C SER A 110 -5.17 20.09 19.38
N ALA A 111 -5.20 19.46 18.20
CA ALA A 111 -6.23 18.48 17.87
C ALA A 111 -6.22 17.27 18.84
N LEU A 112 -5.08 16.99 19.49
CA LEU A 112 -4.96 15.97 20.55
C LEU A 112 -5.77 16.34 21.80
N GLU A 113 -6.09 17.60 22.02
CA GLU A 113 -6.83 18.07 23.19
C GLU A 113 -8.31 18.31 22.90
N LEU A 114 -8.71 18.22 21.62
CA LEU A 114 -10.11 18.31 21.25
C LEU A 114 -10.90 17.13 21.83
N ASN A 115 -12.14 17.43 22.18
CA ASN A 115 -13.16 16.47 22.57
C ASN A 115 -14.47 16.93 21.96
N PHE A 116 -15.08 16.05 21.16
CA PHE A 116 -16.44 16.19 20.66
C PHE A 116 -17.31 15.12 21.33
N GLU A 117 -18.60 15.37 21.41
CA GLU A 117 -19.55 14.39 21.93
C GLU A 117 -19.56 13.13 21.04
N PRO A 118 -19.73 11.92 21.60
CA PRO A 118 -19.79 10.70 20.81
C PRO A 118 -20.90 10.76 19.74
N GLY A 119 -20.61 10.32 18.52
CA GLY A 119 -21.58 10.33 17.42
C GLY A 119 -22.03 11.72 16.93
N SER A 120 -21.33 12.79 17.33
CA SER A 120 -21.72 14.17 17.01
C SER A 120 -21.22 14.68 15.65
N LEU A 121 -20.31 13.95 15.00
CA LEU A 121 -19.75 14.31 13.70
C LEU A 121 -20.19 13.34 12.61
N SER A 122 -20.48 13.85 11.42
CA SER A 122 -20.66 13.03 10.22
C SER A 122 -19.31 12.65 9.59
N GLY A 123 -18.27 13.46 9.79
CA GLY A 123 -16.96 13.18 9.20
C GLY A 123 -15.80 13.94 9.84
N VAL A 124 -14.59 13.38 9.70
CA VAL A 124 -13.33 14.00 10.12
C VAL A 124 -12.33 13.99 8.96
N LEU A 125 -11.73 15.13 8.69
CA LEU A 125 -10.72 15.35 7.67
C LEU A 125 -9.39 15.73 8.32
N ALA A 126 -8.31 15.04 7.94
CA ALA A 126 -6.95 15.31 8.39
C ALA A 126 -5.97 15.21 7.21
N LEU A 127 -5.93 16.25 6.38
CA LEU A 127 -5.04 16.27 5.21
C LEU A 127 -3.64 16.74 5.60
N ARG A 128 -2.64 15.89 5.38
CA ARG A 128 -1.21 16.20 5.61
C ARG A 128 -0.94 16.65 7.04
N TRP A 129 -1.54 15.97 8.01
CA TRP A 129 -1.37 16.27 9.44
C TRP A 129 -0.75 15.12 10.23
N PHE A 130 -1.10 13.86 9.91
CA PHE A 130 -0.66 12.68 10.67
C PHE A 130 0.87 12.50 10.76
N HIS A 131 1.64 13.11 9.85
CA HIS A 131 3.09 13.04 9.87
C HIS A 131 3.76 13.85 11.00
N PHE A 132 2.98 14.66 11.75
CA PHE A 132 3.43 15.35 12.95
C PHE A 132 3.18 14.57 14.24
N LEU A 133 2.64 13.36 14.15
CA LEU A 133 2.25 12.56 15.31
C LEU A 133 3.19 11.36 15.51
N THR A 134 3.45 11.04 16.78
CA THR A 134 4.08 9.78 17.19
C THR A 134 3.12 8.60 17.03
N GLY A 135 3.63 7.37 16.99
CA GLY A 135 2.80 6.15 16.92
C GLY A 135 1.69 6.09 17.99
N PRO A 136 1.98 6.35 19.28
CA PRO A 136 0.96 6.41 20.32
C PRO A 136 -0.09 7.50 20.10
N GLN A 137 0.31 8.69 19.63
CA GLN A 137 -0.61 9.78 19.33
C GLN A 137 -1.52 9.46 18.14
N ILE A 138 -1.01 8.76 17.11
CA ILE A 138 -1.81 8.28 15.98
C ILE A 138 -2.94 7.36 16.48
N ARG A 139 -2.64 6.43 17.39
CA ARG A 139 -3.65 5.55 17.99
C ARG A 139 -4.69 6.32 18.80
N GLU A 140 -4.24 7.28 19.59
CA GLU A 140 -5.12 8.14 20.39
C GLU A 140 -6.11 8.89 19.50
N VAL A 141 -5.64 9.54 18.42
CA VAL A 141 -6.53 10.31 17.54
C VAL A 141 -7.46 9.44 16.74
N ILE A 142 -7.01 8.26 16.28
CA ILE A 142 -7.87 7.31 15.57
C ILE A 142 -9.03 6.86 16.47
N HIS A 143 -8.76 6.55 17.74
CA HIS A 143 -9.80 6.19 18.70
C HIS A 143 -10.78 7.35 18.95
N LYS A 144 -10.26 8.58 19.04
CA LYS A 144 -11.10 9.78 19.14
C LYS A 144 -11.99 9.95 17.92
N PHE A 145 -11.45 9.78 16.72
CA PHE A 145 -12.22 9.88 15.47
C PHE A 145 -13.35 8.86 15.48
N PHE A 146 -13.08 7.61 15.83
CA PHE A 146 -14.09 6.56 15.91
C PHE A 146 -15.22 6.93 16.87
N THR A 147 -14.86 7.48 18.04
CA THR A 147 -15.82 7.89 19.06
C THR A 147 -16.68 9.07 18.60
N TRP A 148 -16.08 10.08 17.94
CA TRP A 148 -16.79 11.29 17.53
C TRP A 148 -17.79 11.07 16.40
N LEU A 149 -17.62 10.00 15.61
CA LEU A 149 -18.39 9.77 14.41
C LEU A 149 -19.70 9.03 14.69
N GLU A 150 -20.73 9.43 13.95
CA GLU A 150 -21.95 8.64 13.86
C GLU A 150 -21.74 7.32 13.08
N PRO A 151 -22.64 6.34 13.20
CA PRO A 151 -22.63 5.15 12.33
C PRO A 151 -22.65 5.54 10.84
N GLY A 152 -21.76 4.96 10.05
CA GLY A 152 -21.53 5.33 8.65
C GLY A 152 -20.72 6.61 8.44
N GLY A 153 -20.27 7.29 9.50
CA GLY A 153 -19.45 8.50 9.42
C GLY A 153 -18.07 8.26 8.83
N LYS A 154 -17.53 9.23 8.08
CA LYS A 154 -16.29 9.06 7.28
C LYS A 154 -15.07 9.77 7.86
N VAL A 155 -13.91 9.13 7.75
CA VAL A 155 -12.60 9.72 8.03
C VAL A 155 -11.77 9.72 6.76
N VAL A 156 -11.14 10.87 6.48
CA VAL A 156 -10.19 10.99 5.37
C VAL A 156 -8.86 11.54 5.88
N ILE A 157 -7.79 10.79 5.65
CA ILE A 157 -6.43 11.14 6.10
C ILE A 157 -5.49 11.13 4.89
N THR A 158 -4.59 12.11 4.81
CA THR A 158 -3.43 12.03 3.91
C THR A 158 -2.15 12.36 4.65
N CYS A 159 -1.02 11.76 4.24
CA CYS A 159 0.28 12.04 4.84
C CYS A 159 1.41 11.89 3.82
N SER A 160 2.62 12.27 4.22
CA SER A 160 3.83 12.09 3.39
C SER A 160 4.42 10.71 3.62
N THR A 161 5.00 10.12 2.58
CA THR A 161 5.66 8.81 2.66
C THR A 161 7.20 8.93 2.73
N PRO A 162 7.90 7.80 2.90
CA PRO A 162 9.34 7.68 2.68
C PRO A 162 9.77 7.95 1.23
N TYR A 163 8.90 7.65 0.26
CA TYR A 163 9.18 7.71 -1.18
C TYR A 163 8.98 9.10 -1.77
N SER A 164 9.67 10.10 -1.23
CA SER A 164 9.69 11.48 -1.76
C SER A 164 11.10 11.90 -2.11
N GLY A 165 11.25 12.79 -3.10
CA GLY A 165 12.58 13.25 -3.54
C GLY A 165 13.42 13.84 -2.40
N ARG A 166 12.76 14.50 -1.45
CA ARG A 166 13.38 15.05 -0.23
C ARG A 166 13.87 14.01 0.77
N ALA A 167 13.32 12.80 0.75
CA ALA A 167 13.66 11.73 1.68
C ALA A 167 14.39 10.57 0.99
N ARG A 168 14.92 10.80 -0.22
CA ARG A 168 15.54 9.76 -1.05
C ARG A 168 16.67 9.03 -0.33
N SER A 169 17.44 9.75 0.49
CA SER A 169 18.52 9.20 1.33
C SER A 169 18.03 8.30 2.48
N PHE A 170 16.80 8.49 2.96
CA PHE A 170 16.20 7.68 4.04
C PHE A 170 15.50 6.42 3.52
N ILE A 171 15.22 6.31 2.22
CA ILE A 171 14.50 5.15 1.65
C ILE A 171 15.21 3.81 1.96
N PRO A 172 16.54 3.65 1.80
CA PRO A 172 17.18 2.37 2.08
C PRO A 172 17.03 1.93 3.54
N GLU A 173 17.21 2.86 4.48
CA GLU A 173 17.03 2.62 5.92
C GLU A 173 15.58 2.28 6.26
N TYR A 174 14.63 2.99 5.65
CA TYR A 174 13.21 2.70 5.81
C TYR A 174 12.85 1.26 5.36
N GLU A 175 13.35 0.82 4.19
CA GLU A 175 13.09 -0.52 3.67
C GLU A 175 13.71 -1.61 4.55
N GLU A 176 14.89 -1.35 5.12
CA GLU A 176 15.54 -2.25 6.08
C GLU A 176 14.70 -2.39 7.37
N ARG A 177 14.26 -1.26 7.94
CA ARG A 177 13.38 -1.25 9.13
C ARG A 177 12.06 -1.96 8.89
N LYS A 178 11.48 -1.75 7.69
CA LYS A 178 10.26 -2.43 7.25
C LYS A 178 10.47 -3.94 7.11
N ALA A 179 11.59 -4.37 6.53
CA ALA A 179 11.95 -5.78 6.41
C ALA A 179 12.25 -6.43 7.78
N ALA A 180 12.78 -5.67 8.73
CA ALA A 180 13.00 -6.09 10.11
C ALA A 180 11.72 -6.17 10.95
N GLY A 181 10.58 -5.73 10.42
CA GLY A 181 9.29 -5.78 11.10
C GLY A 181 9.12 -4.69 12.17
N GLU A 182 9.85 -3.58 12.08
CA GLU A 182 9.62 -2.44 12.98
C GLU A 182 8.18 -1.92 12.87
N GLU A 183 7.57 -1.57 14.00
CA GLU A 183 6.17 -1.15 14.07
C GLU A 183 5.91 0.19 13.35
N TRP A 184 6.89 1.10 13.40
CA TRP A 184 6.81 2.46 12.86
C TRP A 184 8.08 2.80 12.04
N PRO A 185 8.33 2.10 10.92
CA PRO A 185 9.62 2.14 10.22
C PRO A 185 9.96 3.52 9.65
N GLY A 186 8.95 4.38 9.46
CA GLY A 186 9.10 5.74 8.95
C GLY A 186 9.16 6.83 10.02
N PHE A 187 9.25 6.46 11.30
CA PHE A 187 9.45 7.42 12.38
C PHE A 187 10.91 7.90 12.39
N THR A 188 11.11 9.22 12.29
CA THR A 188 12.45 9.84 12.25
C THR A 188 12.58 10.91 13.31
N THR A 189 13.71 10.92 14.02
CA THR A 189 14.09 11.98 14.98
C THR A 189 14.92 13.05 14.28
N LYS A 190 15.14 14.19 14.97
CA LYS A 190 15.97 15.30 14.48
C LYS A 190 17.34 14.86 13.91
N GLN A 191 18.02 13.93 14.58
CA GLN A 191 19.32 13.41 14.15
C GLN A 191 19.26 12.65 12.81
N ILE A 192 18.20 11.87 12.58
CA ILE A 192 18.02 11.09 11.34
C ILE A 192 17.61 12.01 10.18
N GLN A 193 16.85 13.08 10.47
CA GLN A 193 16.41 14.06 9.48
C GLN A 193 17.57 14.92 8.93
N GLU A 194 18.55 15.27 9.77
CA GLU A 194 19.72 16.09 9.40
C GLU A 194 20.68 15.36 8.43
N VAL A 195 20.81 14.04 8.55
CA VAL A 195 21.58 13.20 7.59
C VAL A 195 20.89 13.12 6.22
N GLY A 196 19.57 13.30 6.19
CA GLY A 196 18.74 13.18 5.00
C GLY A 196 18.49 14.47 4.20
N GLY A 197 18.94 15.63 4.69
CA GLY A 197 18.68 16.93 4.03
C GLY A 197 17.23 17.44 4.16
N VAL A 198 16.47 16.93 5.13
CA VAL A 198 15.10 17.39 5.44
C VAL A 198 15.19 18.29 6.68
N GLY A 199 14.59 19.49 6.64
CA GLY A 199 14.70 20.47 7.73
C GLY A 199 14.46 19.90 9.13
N SER A 200 15.21 20.39 10.13
CA SER A 200 15.29 19.78 11.45
C SER A 200 14.03 19.99 12.30
N ARG A 201 13.23 18.94 12.52
CA ARG A 201 12.13 18.89 13.50
C ARG A 201 12.45 17.88 14.60
N GLU A 202 11.83 17.98 15.78
CA GLU A 202 12.05 17.00 16.85
C GLU A 202 11.76 15.57 16.39
N HIS A 203 10.62 15.39 15.70
CA HIS A 203 10.25 14.14 15.05
C HIS A 203 9.39 14.39 13.81
N PHE A 204 9.37 13.43 12.90
CA PHE A 204 8.53 13.43 11.71
C PHE A 204 8.23 11.99 11.30
N HIS A 205 6.97 11.72 10.97
CA HIS A 205 6.48 10.36 10.75
C HIS A 205 6.03 10.17 9.30
N LYS A 206 6.77 9.36 8.56
CA LYS A 206 6.47 9.04 7.17
C LYS A 206 5.68 7.73 7.12
N LEU A 207 4.41 7.77 6.71
CA LEU A 207 3.54 6.60 6.74
C LEU A 207 3.29 6.08 5.32
N GLU A 208 2.89 4.81 5.25
CA GLU A 208 2.47 4.12 4.04
C GLU A 208 1.02 3.62 4.18
N PRO A 209 0.35 3.26 3.06
CA PRO A 209 -1.00 2.70 3.07
C PRO A 209 -1.20 1.54 4.07
N PHE A 210 -0.23 0.62 4.17
CA PHE A 210 -0.36 -0.53 5.06
C PHE A 210 -0.45 -0.14 6.55
N ILE A 211 0.17 0.97 6.95
CA ILE A 211 0.11 1.46 8.34
C ILE A 211 -1.29 2.03 8.63
N PHE A 212 -1.88 2.75 7.68
CA PHE A 212 -3.25 3.22 7.81
C PHE A 212 -4.23 2.06 7.92
N GLU A 213 -4.12 1.06 7.05
CA GLU A 213 -4.99 -0.11 7.12
C GLU A 213 -4.86 -0.84 8.46
N ARG A 214 -3.62 -1.04 8.95
CA ARG A 214 -3.38 -1.69 10.24
C ARG A 214 -4.05 -0.95 11.39
N GLU A 215 -3.79 0.35 11.52
CA GLU A 215 -4.22 1.12 12.70
C GLU A 215 -5.71 1.49 12.66
N LEU A 216 -6.26 1.78 11.48
CA LEU A 216 -7.68 2.13 11.35
C LEU A 216 -8.59 0.90 11.47
N LYS A 217 -8.21 -0.25 10.89
CA LYS A 217 -8.96 -1.51 11.08
C LYS A 217 -8.93 -1.96 12.53
N ALA A 218 -7.77 -1.84 13.20
CA ALA A 218 -7.65 -2.14 14.63
C ALA A 218 -8.56 -1.28 15.51
N ALA A 219 -8.95 -0.09 15.05
CA ALA A 219 -9.88 0.79 15.75
C ALA A 219 -11.36 0.59 15.34
N GLY A 220 -11.66 -0.39 14.48
CA GLY A 220 -13.03 -0.73 14.08
C GLY A 220 -13.53 -0.03 12.81
N PHE A 221 -12.68 0.67 12.06
CA PHE A 221 -13.06 1.28 10.80
C PHE A 221 -13.01 0.29 9.62
N GLU A 222 -13.92 0.46 8.66
CA GLU A 222 -13.89 -0.20 7.36
C GLU A 222 -13.18 0.68 6.33
N VAL A 223 -12.27 0.10 5.55
CA VAL A 223 -11.46 0.82 4.56
C VAL A 223 -12.16 0.86 3.21
N GLU A 224 -12.53 2.05 2.75
CA GLU A 224 -13.16 2.30 1.45
C GLU A 224 -12.11 2.48 0.34
N LYS A 225 -11.07 3.26 0.62
CA LYS A 225 -9.97 3.53 -0.33
C LYS A 225 -8.68 3.75 0.45
N CYS A 226 -7.58 3.13 0.03
CA CYS A 226 -6.25 3.40 0.58
C CYS A 226 -5.21 3.28 -0.52
N GLY A 227 -4.23 4.19 -0.57
CA GLY A 227 -3.23 4.14 -1.63
C GLY A 227 -2.27 5.32 -1.66
N PHE A 228 -1.32 5.25 -2.60
CA PHE A 228 -0.36 6.31 -2.86
C PHE A 228 -0.97 7.46 -3.68
N ILE A 229 -0.45 8.66 -3.48
CA ILE A 229 -0.84 9.90 -4.16
C ILE A 229 0.39 10.46 -4.86
N ALA A 230 0.35 10.47 -6.19
CA ALA A 230 1.36 11.13 -7.00
C ALA A 230 1.23 12.65 -6.87
N ARG A 231 2.33 13.34 -6.55
CA ARG A 231 2.37 14.80 -6.44
C ARG A 231 3.05 15.43 -7.65
N SER A 232 2.48 15.23 -8.84
CA SER A 232 3.03 15.69 -10.12
C SER A 232 3.21 17.21 -10.24
N PHE A 233 2.48 17.98 -9.42
CA PHE A 233 2.61 19.44 -9.35
C PHE A 233 3.67 19.90 -8.34
N TYR A 234 4.32 19.01 -7.56
CA TYR A 234 5.40 19.41 -6.65
C TYR A 234 6.65 19.86 -7.43
N PRO A 235 7.57 20.63 -6.83
CA PRO A 235 8.86 20.91 -7.45
C PRO A 235 9.58 19.62 -7.86
N GLU A 236 10.30 19.63 -8.99
CA GLU A 236 10.95 18.44 -9.58
C GLU A 236 11.85 17.69 -8.56
N GLY A 237 12.58 18.41 -7.70
CA GLY A 237 13.41 17.81 -6.65
C GLY A 237 12.64 17.20 -5.47
N TRP A 238 11.32 17.36 -5.39
CA TRP A 238 10.47 16.80 -4.35
C TRP A 238 9.69 15.57 -4.83
N GLN A 239 9.56 15.41 -6.14
CA GLN A 239 8.95 14.24 -6.78
C GLN A 239 9.90 13.03 -6.71
N PHE A 240 9.36 11.82 -6.78
CA PHE A 240 10.15 10.59 -6.78
C PHE A 240 9.65 9.59 -7.83
N ASP A 241 8.56 8.87 -7.57
CA ASP A 241 8.03 7.83 -8.45
C ASP A 241 6.50 7.72 -8.43
N GLY A 242 5.82 8.75 -7.92
CA GLY A 242 4.36 8.77 -7.75
C GLY A 242 3.88 8.26 -6.39
N ARG A 243 4.81 7.86 -5.49
CA ARG A 243 4.49 7.45 -4.12
C ARG A 243 4.73 8.54 -3.07
N GLU A 244 4.83 9.81 -3.46
CA GLU A 244 5.29 10.89 -2.56
C GLU A 244 4.42 11.09 -1.32
N HIS A 245 3.11 10.88 -1.48
CA HIS A 245 2.11 10.93 -0.42
C HIS A 245 1.27 9.65 -0.43
N CYS A 246 0.50 9.42 0.63
CA CYS A 246 -0.55 8.41 0.65
C CYS A 246 -1.81 8.97 1.31
N GLY A 247 -2.93 8.32 1.04
CA GLY A 247 -4.24 8.67 1.57
C GLY A 247 -5.06 7.45 1.94
N VAL A 248 -6.06 7.68 2.80
CA VAL A 248 -7.05 6.68 3.18
C VAL A 248 -8.42 7.34 3.38
N VAL A 249 -9.47 6.66 2.94
CA VAL A 249 -10.88 6.91 3.23
C VAL A 249 -11.40 5.70 3.99
N VAL A 250 -11.96 5.93 5.17
CA VAL A 250 -12.60 4.89 5.98
C VAL A 250 -13.95 5.35 6.52
N HIS A 251 -14.78 4.42 6.93
CA HIS A 251 -16.05 4.71 7.58
C HIS A 251 -16.33 3.75 8.75
N THR A 252 -17.21 4.16 9.66
CA THR A 252 -17.76 3.28 10.70
C THR A 252 -18.82 2.34 10.11
N CYS A 253 -19.06 1.16 10.70
CA CYS A 253 -20.09 0.20 10.25
C CYS A 253 -21.47 0.89 10.21
N ALA A 254 -22.25 0.69 9.14
CA ALA A 254 -23.60 1.25 8.98
C ALA A 254 -24.68 0.49 9.79
N CYS A 255 -24.28 -0.11 10.90
CA CYS A 255 -25.00 -1.16 11.60
C CYS A 255 -25.70 -0.51 12.82
N GLU A 256 -27.04 -0.39 12.78
CA GLU A 256 -27.87 0.37 13.76
C GLU A 256 -27.85 -0.17 15.22
N ASP A 257 -27.08 -1.21 15.52
CA ASP A 257 -27.19 -1.94 16.80
C ASP A 257 -26.14 -1.56 17.87
N LEU A 258 -25.85 -0.26 18.05
CA LEU A 258 -25.00 0.23 19.15
C LEU A 258 -25.70 1.16 20.15
N ASN A 259 -26.99 1.47 19.97
CA ASN A 259 -27.69 2.46 20.81
C ASN A 259 -28.36 1.93 22.10
N ASN A 260 -28.12 0.68 22.52
CA ASN A 260 -28.73 0.12 23.74
C ASN A 260 -27.77 -0.04 24.93
N SER A 261 -26.93 0.96 25.18
CA SER A 261 -26.26 1.10 26.49
C SER A 261 -26.24 2.56 26.94
N THR A 262 -27.40 3.09 27.32
CA THR A 262 -27.45 4.28 28.17
C THR A 262 -27.10 3.86 29.61
N PRO A 263 -26.10 4.46 30.27
CA PRO A 263 -25.87 4.25 31.68
C PRO A 263 -26.94 5.00 32.46
N SER A 264 -27.79 4.25 33.16
CA SER A 264 -28.78 4.81 34.08
C SER A 264 -28.08 5.55 35.21
N THR A 265 -28.12 6.89 35.16
CA THR A 265 -27.84 7.73 36.32
C THR A 265 -29.02 7.64 37.29
N SER A 266 -28.79 7.04 38.45
CA SER A 266 -29.60 7.37 39.63
C SER A 266 -28.75 7.43 40.89
N LEU A 267 -29.03 8.49 41.63
CA LEU A 267 -28.78 8.73 43.05
C LEU A 267 -27.40 9.27 43.44
N GLY A 268 -27.40 10.56 43.75
CA GLY A 268 -26.47 11.14 44.70
C GLY A 268 -26.68 10.57 46.10
N GLY A 269 -25.62 10.58 46.90
CA GLY A 269 -25.67 10.23 48.31
C GLY A 269 -24.43 9.50 48.81
N ASP A 270 -23.52 10.29 49.37
CA ASP A 270 -22.56 9.97 50.42
C ASP A 270 -21.33 9.09 50.13
N GLN A 271 -20.19 9.56 50.64
CA GLN A 271 -18.87 8.97 50.48
C GLN A 271 -18.69 7.75 51.38
N THR A 272 -17.83 6.82 50.93
CA THR A 272 -17.30 5.60 51.60
C THR A 272 -18.02 4.27 51.32
N LYS A 273 -17.59 3.49 50.30
CA LYS A 273 -17.59 1.99 50.26
C LYS A 273 -16.99 1.41 48.96
N ARG A 274 -16.50 0.17 49.08
CA ARG A 274 -15.83 -0.74 48.12
C ARG A 274 -16.21 -0.55 46.63
N ASN A 275 -15.21 -0.67 45.75
CA ASN A 275 -15.41 -0.72 44.30
C ASN A 275 -16.32 -1.93 43.94
N PRO A 276 -17.56 -1.70 43.45
CA PRO A 276 -18.57 -2.75 43.28
C PRO A 276 -18.17 -3.83 42.26
N GLN A 277 -17.19 -3.56 41.40
CA GLN A 277 -16.80 -4.43 40.30
C GLN A 277 -15.76 -5.52 40.62
N PHE A 278 -15.32 -5.62 41.88
CA PHE A 278 -14.30 -6.57 42.32
C PHE A 278 -14.78 -7.35 43.55
N LYS A 279 -15.22 -8.59 43.33
CA LYS A 279 -15.60 -9.50 44.42
C LYS A 279 -14.48 -10.50 44.68
N ALA A 280 -13.87 -10.46 45.86
CA ALA A 280 -12.89 -11.49 46.24
C ALA A 280 -13.55 -12.87 46.28
N THR A 281 -12.88 -13.89 45.77
CA THR A 281 -13.41 -15.26 45.80
C THR A 281 -13.38 -15.82 47.22
N LEU A 282 -14.32 -16.71 47.56
CA LEU A 282 -14.47 -17.26 48.92
C LEU A 282 -13.24 -18.06 49.37
N ASN A 283 -12.51 -18.65 48.42
CA ASN A 283 -11.28 -19.39 48.67
C ASN A 283 -10.03 -18.50 48.77
N ALA A 284 -10.15 -17.17 48.65
CA ALA A 284 -9.03 -16.22 48.63
C ALA A 284 -7.97 -16.45 47.52
N HIS A 285 -8.28 -17.24 46.49
CA HIS A 285 -7.37 -17.51 45.37
C HIS A 285 -7.41 -16.43 44.28
N GLY A 286 -8.42 -15.57 44.23
CA GLY A 286 -8.53 -14.52 43.21
C GLY A 286 -9.67 -13.52 43.42
N HIS A 287 -10.03 -12.82 42.35
CA HIS A 287 -11.14 -11.88 42.31
C HIS A 287 -12.01 -12.17 41.09
N MET A 288 -13.33 -12.20 41.28
CA MET A 288 -14.29 -12.19 40.19
C MET A 288 -14.55 -10.74 39.75
N LEU A 289 -14.63 -10.56 38.44
CA LEU A 289 -15.11 -9.34 37.78
C LEU A 289 -16.57 -9.55 37.39
N ASP A 290 -17.39 -8.53 37.59
CA ASP A 290 -18.78 -8.45 37.14
C ASP A 290 -18.91 -7.69 35.80
N VAL A 291 -17.88 -7.78 34.97
CA VAL A 291 -17.84 -7.21 33.61
C VAL A 291 -17.12 -8.17 32.67
N LEU A 292 -17.62 -8.27 31.44
CA LEU A 292 -16.97 -9.03 30.38
C LEU A 292 -15.83 -8.20 29.78
N ASP A 293 -14.76 -8.89 29.37
CA ASP A 293 -13.77 -8.33 28.46
C ASP A 293 -14.16 -8.68 27.01
N GLU A 294 -13.48 -8.08 26.03
CA GLU A 294 -13.74 -8.28 24.60
C GLU A 294 -13.76 -9.77 24.16
N TYR A 295 -13.00 -10.64 24.84
CA TYR A 295 -12.98 -12.08 24.59
C TYR A 295 -14.18 -12.79 25.23
N GLY A 296 -14.59 -12.37 26.43
CA GLY A 296 -15.82 -12.83 27.08
C GLY A 296 -17.07 -12.41 26.30
N GLU A 297 -17.13 -11.19 25.79
CA GLU A 297 -18.23 -10.69 24.96
C GLU A 297 -18.34 -11.47 23.65
N ALA A 298 -17.21 -11.70 22.97
CA ALA A 298 -17.18 -12.56 21.79
C ALA A 298 -17.72 -13.97 22.09
N PHE A 299 -17.47 -14.51 23.30
CA PHE A 299 -17.89 -15.88 23.64
C PHE A 299 -19.38 -15.96 23.88
N VAL A 300 -19.93 -14.97 24.56
CA VAL A 300 -21.37 -14.82 24.73
C VAL A 300 -22.06 -14.66 23.36
N ALA A 301 -21.50 -13.85 22.46
CA ALA A 301 -22.04 -13.69 21.11
C ALA A 301 -22.04 -15.00 20.31
N PHE A 302 -20.94 -15.76 20.37
CA PHE A 302 -20.84 -17.08 19.76
C PHE A 302 -21.85 -18.09 20.34
N ALA A 303 -21.97 -18.15 21.66
CA ALA A 303 -22.85 -19.08 22.36
C ALA A 303 -24.33 -18.93 21.99
N ARG A 304 -24.76 -17.77 21.48
CA ARG A 304 -26.13 -17.55 21.00
C ARG A 304 -26.53 -18.51 19.86
N ASN A 305 -25.56 -18.94 19.05
CA ASN A 305 -25.81 -19.71 17.83
C ASN A 305 -25.35 -21.17 17.94
N THR A 306 -25.03 -21.65 19.15
CA THR A 306 -24.51 -23.01 19.36
C THR A 306 -25.65 -24.00 19.55
N THR A 307 -25.54 -25.18 18.92
CA THR A 307 -26.48 -26.29 19.11
C THR A 307 -26.02 -27.26 20.19
N ASN A 308 -24.72 -27.47 20.35
CA ASN A 308 -24.16 -28.27 21.44
C ASN A 308 -23.86 -27.39 22.66
N PRO A 309 -23.79 -27.98 23.88
CA PRO A 309 -23.43 -27.23 25.07
C PRO A 309 -22.06 -26.55 24.96
N VAL A 310 -21.85 -25.52 25.77
CA VAL A 310 -20.56 -24.89 25.97
C VAL A 310 -20.06 -25.15 27.39
N ALA A 311 -18.75 -25.16 27.61
CA ALA A 311 -18.15 -25.28 28.94
C ALA A 311 -17.56 -23.94 29.41
N ASP A 312 -17.84 -23.56 30.66
CA ASP A 312 -17.25 -22.40 31.35
C ASP A 312 -16.44 -22.93 32.54
N LEU A 313 -15.11 -22.75 32.48
CA LEU A 313 -14.14 -23.35 33.40
C LEU A 313 -13.57 -22.28 34.34
N GLY A 314 -13.71 -22.51 35.65
CA GLY A 314 -13.30 -21.55 36.68
C GLY A 314 -14.32 -20.42 36.88
N VAL A 315 -15.60 -20.77 37.01
CA VAL A 315 -16.71 -19.80 36.94
C VAL A 315 -16.81 -18.84 38.11
N ALA A 316 -16.16 -19.11 39.25
CA ALA A 316 -16.32 -18.39 40.50
C ALA A 316 -17.82 -18.24 40.87
N PHE A 317 -18.34 -17.02 41.08
CA PHE A 317 -19.77 -16.81 41.35
C PHE A 317 -20.66 -16.82 40.08
N GLY A 318 -20.09 -17.15 38.92
CA GLY A 318 -20.78 -17.43 37.66
C GLY A 318 -21.36 -16.22 36.95
N PHE A 319 -20.70 -15.06 37.02
CA PHE A 319 -21.12 -13.87 36.26
C PHE A 319 -21.17 -14.15 34.76
N THR A 320 -20.07 -14.61 34.16
CA THR A 320 -20.02 -14.92 32.72
C THR A 320 -20.95 -16.06 32.33
N THR A 321 -21.06 -17.09 33.18
CA THR A 321 -22.02 -18.19 33.00
C THR A 321 -23.45 -17.68 32.84
N LYS A 322 -23.87 -16.68 33.63
CA LYS A 322 -25.21 -16.07 33.49
C LYS A 322 -25.38 -15.31 32.18
N GLU A 323 -24.37 -14.56 31.76
CA GLU A 323 -24.43 -13.87 30.46
C GLU A 323 -24.54 -14.86 29.30
N ILE A 324 -23.87 -16.01 29.38
CA ILE A 324 -24.04 -17.11 28.42
C ILE A 324 -25.46 -17.71 28.51
N LEU A 325 -25.99 -17.97 29.71
CA LEU A 325 -27.32 -18.55 29.88
C LEU A 325 -28.43 -17.63 29.32
N LYS A 326 -28.25 -16.30 29.34
CA LYS A 326 -29.19 -15.34 28.73
C LYS A 326 -29.32 -15.49 27.21
N THR A 327 -28.36 -16.12 26.54
CA THR A 327 -28.41 -16.33 25.08
C THR A 327 -29.29 -17.51 24.67
N GLY A 328 -29.68 -18.35 25.64
CA GLY A 328 -30.38 -19.61 25.39
C GLY A 328 -29.48 -20.84 25.37
N ALA A 329 -28.15 -20.68 25.42
CA ALA A 329 -27.20 -21.79 25.42
C ALA A 329 -27.32 -22.70 26.65
N THR A 330 -26.89 -23.96 26.51
CA THR A 330 -26.68 -24.89 27.64
C THR A 330 -25.21 -24.81 28.08
N VAL A 331 -24.96 -24.69 29.38
CA VAL A 331 -23.62 -24.43 29.92
C VAL A 331 -23.23 -25.49 30.94
N TYR A 332 -22.05 -26.11 30.76
CA TYR A 332 -21.35 -26.83 31.81
C TYR A 332 -20.51 -25.84 32.63
N ALA A 333 -20.91 -25.57 33.86
CA ALA A 333 -20.23 -24.61 34.74
C ALA A 333 -19.34 -25.33 35.76
N ASN A 334 -18.03 -25.13 35.69
CA ASN A 334 -17.05 -25.77 36.55
C ASN A 334 -16.35 -24.78 37.50
N ASP A 335 -16.19 -25.18 38.76
CA ASP A 335 -15.29 -24.54 39.71
C ASP A 335 -14.78 -25.56 40.74
N LEU A 336 -13.60 -25.32 41.29
CA LEU A 336 -13.03 -26.11 42.39
C LEU A 336 -13.82 -25.94 43.69
N SER A 337 -14.48 -24.78 43.90
CA SER A 337 -15.27 -24.49 45.09
C SER A 337 -16.74 -24.84 44.90
N GLU A 338 -17.19 -25.88 45.58
CA GLU A 338 -18.62 -26.24 45.64
C GLU A 338 -19.49 -25.10 46.18
N ASP A 339 -18.98 -24.31 47.13
CA ASP A 339 -19.76 -23.21 47.71
C ASP A 339 -19.97 -22.06 46.72
N MET A 340 -19.01 -21.82 45.83
CA MET A 340 -19.20 -20.85 44.74
C MET A 340 -20.20 -21.35 43.70
N LEU A 341 -20.19 -22.65 43.38
CA LEU A 341 -21.21 -23.27 42.51
C LEU A 341 -22.61 -23.26 43.13
N LYS A 342 -22.72 -23.45 44.46
CA LYS A 342 -23.99 -23.29 45.19
C LYS A 342 -24.51 -21.86 45.09
N GLU A 343 -23.63 -20.86 45.25
CA GLU A 343 -24.02 -19.45 45.12
C GLU A 343 -24.47 -19.12 43.70
N LEU A 344 -23.76 -19.60 42.67
CA LEU A 344 -24.20 -19.52 41.28
C LEU A 344 -25.60 -20.12 41.14
N ASN A 345 -25.80 -21.39 41.52
CA ASN A 345 -27.08 -22.08 41.38
C ASN A 345 -28.26 -21.35 42.06
N ASN A 346 -28.03 -20.85 43.28
CA ASN A 346 -29.04 -20.10 44.04
C ASN A 346 -29.45 -18.80 43.36
N SER A 347 -28.55 -18.22 42.57
CA SER A 347 -28.77 -16.96 41.87
C SER A 347 -29.35 -17.10 40.46
N LEU A 348 -29.57 -18.34 39.98
CA LEU A 348 -30.21 -18.64 38.70
C LEU A 348 -31.74 -18.77 38.85
N THR A 349 -32.45 -18.37 37.80
CA THR A 349 -33.88 -18.67 37.61
C THR A 349 -34.13 -20.16 37.35
N GLU A 350 -35.38 -20.62 37.46
CA GLU A 350 -35.73 -22.03 37.23
C GLU A 350 -35.37 -22.50 35.81
N GLU A 351 -35.59 -21.65 34.81
CA GLU A 351 -35.25 -21.94 33.40
C GLU A 351 -33.74 -22.00 33.17
N GLU A 352 -32.98 -21.08 33.77
CA GLU A 352 -31.52 -21.07 33.69
C GLU A 352 -30.91 -22.30 34.38
N ARG A 353 -31.50 -22.78 35.49
CA ARG A 353 -31.03 -24.00 36.17
C ARG A 353 -31.18 -25.25 35.32
N LEU A 354 -32.20 -25.33 34.46
CA LEU A 354 -32.36 -26.45 33.53
C LEU A 354 -31.25 -26.50 32.47
N ARG A 355 -30.66 -25.35 32.14
CA ARG A 355 -29.60 -25.20 31.14
C ARG A 355 -28.19 -25.03 31.75
N CYS A 356 -28.06 -24.97 33.07
CA CYS A 356 -26.79 -24.84 33.77
C CYS A 356 -26.43 -26.14 34.51
N ILE A 357 -25.45 -26.87 33.99
CA ILE A 357 -25.03 -28.16 34.54
C ILE A 357 -23.75 -27.94 35.35
N LEU A 358 -23.86 -28.03 36.67
CA LEU A 358 -22.72 -27.80 37.57
C LEU A 358 -21.76 -29.00 37.56
N LYS A 359 -20.48 -28.73 37.44
CA LYS A 359 -19.39 -29.71 37.46
C LYS A 359 -18.39 -29.35 38.56
N PRO A 360 -18.61 -29.74 39.82
CA PRO A 360 -17.66 -29.44 40.90
C PRO A 360 -16.37 -30.24 40.72
N GLY A 361 -15.23 -29.62 41.05
CA GLY A 361 -13.93 -30.28 41.08
C GLY A 361 -12.89 -29.65 40.16
N ASN A 362 -11.72 -30.30 40.07
CA ASN A 362 -10.59 -29.83 39.28
C ASN A 362 -10.89 -29.94 37.78
N ALA A 363 -10.81 -28.83 37.04
CA ALA A 363 -11.07 -28.82 35.61
C ALA A 363 -10.12 -29.74 34.80
N LEU A 364 -8.93 -30.04 35.33
CA LEU A 364 -7.99 -30.99 34.73
C LEU A 364 -8.53 -32.43 34.70
N GLU A 365 -9.44 -32.76 35.61
CA GLU A 365 -10.01 -34.10 35.78
C GLU A 365 -11.36 -34.25 35.08
N LEU A 366 -11.86 -33.19 34.44
CA LEU A 366 -13.06 -33.27 33.63
C LEU A 366 -12.81 -34.09 32.36
N GLU A 367 -13.85 -34.79 31.95
CA GLU A 367 -13.94 -35.51 30.68
C GLU A 367 -15.30 -35.22 30.04
N PHE A 368 -15.28 -34.93 28.74
CA PHE A 368 -16.45 -34.80 27.89
C PHE A 368 -16.29 -35.70 26.67
N GLU A 369 -17.40 -36.17 26.12
CA GLU A 369 -17.36 -36.98 24.90
C GLU A 369 -16.74 -36.19 23.74
N PRO A 370 -15.98 -36.84 22.84
CA PRO A 370 -15.38 -36.14 21.70
C PRO A 370 -16.44 -35.45 20.83
N GLY A 371 -16.20 -34.20 20.43
CA GLY A 371 -17.14 -33.43 19.60
C GLY A 371 -18.45 -33.03 20.27
N SER A 372 -18.57 -33.17 21.60
CA SER A 372 -19.82 -32.90 22.34
C SER A 372 -20.01 -31.44 22.76
N LEU A 373 -19.00 -30.58 22.59
CA LEU A 373 -19.07 -29.17 22.94
C LEU A 373 -18.96 -28.28 21.69
N SER A 374 -19.77 -27.23 21.62
CA SER A 374 -19.59 -26.17 20.61
C SER A 374 -18.50 -25.17 21.02
N GLY A 375 -18.27 -24.99 22.33
CA GLY A 375 -17.31 -24.02 22.82
C GLY A 375 -16.76 -24.31 24.21
N VAL A 376 -15.53 -23.86 24.46
CA VAL A 376 -14.89 -23.89 25.79
C VAL A 376 -14.39 -22.49 26.15
N LEU A 377 -14.78 -22.02 27.33
CA LEU A 377 -14.37 -20.76 27.92
C LEU A 377 -13.54 -20.99 29.17
N ALA A 378 -12.37 -20.37 29.25
CA ALA A 378 -11.47 -20.44 30.38
C ALA A 378 -10.90 -19.05 30.69
N LEU A 379 -11.67 -18.23 31.41
CA LEU A 379 -11.27 -16.87 31.73
C LEU A 379 -10.42 -16.82 33.00
N ARG A 380 -9.18 -16.35 32.89
CA ARG A 380 -8.26 -16.11 34.02
C ARG A 380 -8.05 -17.37 34.88
N TRP A 381 -7.96 -18.52 34.24
CA TRP A 381 -7.65 -19.81 34.88
C TRP A 381 -6.27 -20.36 34.48
N PHE A 382 -5.86 -20.16 33.23
CA PHE A 382 -4.65 -20.77 32.66
C PHE A 382 -3.34 -20.40 33.38
N HIS A 383 -3.28 -19.27 34.08
CA HIS A 383 -2.08 -18.88 34.82
C HIS A 383 -1.84 -19.71 36.09
N PHE A 384 -2.81 -20.51 36.55
CA PHE A 384 -2.60 -21.46 37.65
C PHE A 384 -2.03 -22.80 37.18
N LEU A 385 -1.89 -23.00 35.86
CA LEU A 385 -1.44 -24.27 35.28
C LEU A 385 0.06 -24.26 34.98
N THR A 386 0.70 -25.40 35.20
CA THR A 386 2.05 -25.66 34.71
C THR A 386 2.06 -25.81 33.19
N GLY A 387 3.23 -25.61 32.56
CA GLY A 387 3.38 -25.82 31.12
C GLY A 387 2.84 -27.16 30.59
N PRO A 388 3.21 -28.30 31.20
CA PRO A 388 2.66 -29.61 30.83
C PRO A 388 1.14 -29.70 30.97
N GLN A 389 0.55 -29.11 32.03
CA GLN A 389 -0.89 -29.10 32.23
C GLN A 389 -1.61 -28.24 31.19
N ILE A 390 -1.04 -27.10 30.78
CA ILE A 390 -1.59 -26.28 29.69
C ILE A 390 -1.70 -27.12 28.41
N ARG A 391 -0.63 -27.83 28.06
CA ARG A 391 -0.60 -28.70 26.88
C ARG A 391 -1.66 -29.80 26.94
N GLU A 392 -1.75 -30.49 28.08
CA GLU A 392 -2.76 -31.52 28.32
C GLU A 392 -4.18 -30.98 28.15
N VAL A 393 -4.48 -29.83 28.75
CA VAL A 393 -5.80 -29.20 28.68
C VAL A 393 -6.16 -28.74 27.28
N VAL A 394 -5.20 -28.16 26.54
CA VAL A 394 -5.44 -27.74 25.15
C VAL A 394 -5.76 -28.94 24.24
N HIS A 395 -5.10 -30.10 24.45
CA HIS A 395 -5.45 -31.34 23.76
C HIS A 395 -6.85 -31.85 24.13
N LYS A 396 -7.23 -31.77 25.42
CA LYS A 396 -8.59 -32.09 25.86
C LYS A 396 -9.62 -31.21 25.19
N PHE A 397 -9.40 -29.89 25.14
CA PHE A 397 -10.30 -28.95 24.47
C PHE A 397 -10.47 -29.29 22.99
N PHE A 398 -9.38 -29.62 22.29
CA PHE A 398 -9.44 -30.01 20.89
C PHE A 398 -10.27 -31.27 20.66
N THR A 399 -10.26 -32.20 21.62
CA THR A 399 -11.02 -33.44 21.54
C THR A 399 -12.50 -33.21 21.86
N TRP A 400 -12.80 -32.41 22.88
CA TRP A 400 -14.18 -32.15 23.31
C TRP A 400 -14.98 -31.33 22.30
N LEU A 401 -14.32 -30.49 21.53
CA LEU A 401 -14.95 -29.58 20.58
C LEU A 401 -15.37 -30.29 19.29
N GLU A 402 -16.54 -29.91 18.78
CA GLU A 402 -16.98 -30.26 17.43
C GLU A 402 -16.15 -29.50 16.37
N PRO A 403 -16.03 -30.02 15.13
CA PRO A 403 -15.35 -29.30 14.06
C PRO A 403 -15.90 -27.87 13.87
N GLY A 404 -15.03 -26.86 13.91
CA GLY A 404 -15.44 -25.45 13.90
C GLY A 404 -15.73 -24.84 15.29
N GLY A 405 -15.74 -25.68 16.33
CA GLY A 405 -15.94 -25.28 17.72
C GLY A 405 -14.85 -24.33 18.22
N LYS A 406 -15.21 -23.49 19.19
CA LYS A 406 -14.39 -22.34 19.62
C LYS A 406 -13.79 -22.53 21.00
N VAL A 407 -12.56 -22.07 21.19
CA VAL A 407 -11.94 -21.96 22.52
C VAL A 407 -11.53 -20.53 22.81
N VAL A 408 -11.85 -20.08 24.03
CA VAL A 408 -11.48 -18.77 24.53
C VAL A 408 -10.75 -18.89 25.85
N ILE A 409 -9.55 -18.33 25.88
CA ILE A 409 -8.71 -18.35 27.08
C ILE A 409 -8.26 -16.92 27.35
N THR A 410 -8.36 -16.49 28.61
CA THR A 410 -7.69 -15.28 29.08
C THR A 410 -6.75 -15.60 30.23
N SER A 411 -5.61 -14.93 30.29
CA SER A 411 -4.60 -15.16 31.33
C SER A 411 -3.89 -13.89 31.77
N GLY A 412 -3.26 -13.94 32.94
CA GLY A 412 -2.41 -12.87 33.45
C GLY A 412 -1.03 -12.91 32.79
N THR A 413 -0.45 -11.73 32.55
CA THR A 413 0.85 -11.57 31.88
C THR A 413 1.92 -11.10 32.87
N PRO A 414 3.22 -11.17 32.50
CA PRO A 414 4.29 -10.60 33.32
C PRO A 414 4.21 -9.07 33.43
N TYR A 415 3.50 -8.38 32.54
CA TYR A 415 3.36 -6.92 32.51
C TYR A 415 2.21 -6.41 33.39
N SER A 416 1.88 -7.13 34.46
CA SER A 416 0.96 -6.63 35.48
C SER A 416 1.70 -5.78 36.52
N GLY A 417 1.05 -4.76 37.09
CA GLY A 417 1.66 -3.93 38.13
C GLY A 417 2.14 -4.73 39.36
N ARG A 418 1.49 -5.87 39.63
CA ARG A 418 1.87 -6.82 40.69
C ARG A 418 3.16 -7.60 40.40
N ALA A 419 3.46 -7.82 39.12
CA ALA A 419 4.62 -8.56 38.66
C ALA A 419 5.74 -7.65 38.14
N LYS A 420 5.66 -6.33 38.38
CA LYS A 420 6.62 -5.34 37.86
C LYS A 420 8.08 -5.68 38.16
N SER A 421 8.36 -6.23 39.35
CA SER A 421 9.71 -6.66 39.74
C SER A 421 10.21 -7.91 39.01
N PHE A 422 9.32 -8.72 38.44
CA PHE A 422 9.65 -9.94 37.69
C PHE A 422 9.87 -9.69 36.19
N ILE A 423 9.41 -8.55 35.64
CA ILE A 423 9.56 -8.22 34.21
C ILE A 423 11.01 -8.37 33.70
N PRO A 424 12.05 -7.85 34.38
CA PRO A 424 13.43 -8.00 33.88
C PRO A 424 13.89 -9.46 33.80
N GLU A 425 13.47 -10.29 34.77
CA GLU A 425 13.79 -11.71 34.78
C GLU A 425 13.03 -12.45 33.67
N TYR A 426 11.75 -12.14 33.48
CA TYR A 426 10.93 -12.69 32.39
C TYR A 426 11.56 -12.42 31.01
N GLU A 427 11.97 -11.18 30.74
CA GLU A 427 12.57 -10.79 29.45
C GLU A 427 13.91 -11.50 29.22
N ALA A 428 14.71 -11.71 30.28
CA ALA A 428 15.95 -12.48 30.19
C ALA A 428 15.69 -13.95 29.85
N ARG A 429 14.70 -14.59 30.49
CA ARG A 429 14.31 -15.98 30.20
C ARG A 429 13.75 -16.15 28.79
N LYS A 430 12.96 -15.16 28.32
CA LYS A 430 12.44 -15.10 26.95
C LYS A 430 13.58 -14.96 25.94
N ALA A 431 14.55 -14.09 26.18
CA ALA A 431 15.73 -13.94 25.33
C ALA A 431 16.63 -15.19 25.31
N ALA A 432 16.67 -15.95 26.42
CA ALA A 432 17.38 -17.23 26.51
C ALA A 432 16.64 -18.39 25.82
N GLY A 433 15.44 -18.16 25.29
CA GLY A 433 14.64 -19.18 24.61
C GLY A 433 14.00 -20.21 25.54
N GLU A 434 13.79 -19.87 26.82
CA GLU A 434 13.06 -20.76 27.73
C GLU A 434 11.64 -21.02 27.23
N GLU A 435 11.18 -22.27 27.31
CA GLU A 435 9.86 -22.68 26.81
C GLU A 435 8.70 -22.06 27.59
N TRP A 436 8.90 -21.81 28.90
CA TRP A 436 7.90 -21.28 29.84
C TRP A 436 8.48 -20.11 30.67
N PRO A 437 8.80 -18.98 30.04
CA PRO A 437 9.54 -17.88 30.68
C PRO A 437 8.75 -17.23 31.84
N GLY A 438 7.42 -17.39 31.84
CA GLY A 438 6.51 -16.87 32.86
C GLY A 438 6.33 -17.74 34.10
N SER A 439 7.02 -18.88 34.21
CA SER A 439 6.84 -19.81 35.32
C SER A 439 7.52 -19.30 36.60
N VAL A 440 6.72 -19.06 37.64
CA VAL A 440 7.15 -18.59 38.96
C VAL A 440 6.67 -19.56 40.03
N ARG A 441 7.58 -20.01 40.89
CA ARG A 441 7.27 -20.89 42.04
C ARG A 441 7.17 -20.06 43.33
N ASN A 442 6.31 -20.49 44.24
CA ASN A 442 6.13 -19.95 45.59
C ASN A 442 5.63 -18.48 45.65
N VAL A 443 4.63 -18.14 44.84
CA VAL A 443 3.99 -16.81 44.84
C VAL A 443 2.94 -16.75 45.96
N GLY A 444 3.37 -16.41 47.19
CA GLY A 444 2.48 -16.24 48.33
C GLY A 444 1.62 -17.48 48.64
N SER A 445 0.32 -17.30 48.92
CA SER A 445 -0.63 -18.40 49.17
C SER A 445 -1.12 -19.12 47.91
N GLN A 446 -0.71 -18.68 46.71
CA GLN A 446 -1.19 -19.21 45.42
C GLN A 446 -0.28 -20.31 44.84
N GLY A 447 0.83 -20.65 45.50
CA GLY A 447 1.72 -21.72 45.06
C GLY A 447 2.51 -21.36 43.79
N GLN A 448 2.15 -21.94 42.64
CA GLN A 448 2.80 -21.73 41.35
C GLN A 448 1.93 -20.87 40.43
N LEU A 449 2.56 -19.93 39.71
CA LEU A 449 1.91 -19.09 38.72
C LEU A 449 2.69 -19.15 37.40
N ASN A 450 1.98 -19.20 36.28
CA ASN A 450 2.55 -19.14 34.94
C ASN A 450 1.98 -17.92 34.22
N MET A 451 2.78 -16.87 34.09
CA MET A 451 2.37 -15.63 33.43
C MET A 451 2.55 -15.74 31.91
N LEU A 452 1.45 -15.70 31.17
CA LEU A 452 1.43 -16.07 29.75
C LEU A 452 1.33 -14.83 28.87
N GLU A 453 2.15 -14.78 27.82
CA GLU A 453 1.98 -13.83 26.72
C GLU A 453 1.14 -14.46 25.59
N PRO A 454 0.55 -13.64 24.69
CA PRO A 454 -0.24 -14.12 23.55
C PRO A 454 0.46 -15.21 22.72
N TRP A 455 1.76 -15.04 22.42
CA TRP A 455 2.53 -15.99 21.61
C TRP A 455 2.69 -17.37 22.27
N VAL A 456 2.71 -17.46 23.61
CA VAL A 456 2.83 -18.75 24.33
C VAL A 456 1.55 -19.56 24.15
N LEU A 457 0.40 -18.89 24.29
CA LEU A 457 -0.91 -19.51 24.06
C LEU A 457 -1.09 -19.89 22.59
N GLU A 458 -0.67 -19.02 21.67
CA GLU A 458 -0.71 -19.28 20.22
C GLU A 458 0.11 -20.50 19.83
N ARG A 459 1.32 -20.63 20.37
CA ARG A 459 2.18 -21.79 20.14
C ARG A 459 1.47 -23.10 20.48
N GLU A 460 0.91 -23.20 21.69
CA GLU A 460 0.30 -24.46 22.17
C GLU A 460 -1.02 -24.77 21.44
N LEU A 461 -1.85 -23.76 21.15
CA LEU A 461 -3.10 -23.93 20.43
C LEU A 461 -2.86 -24.35 18.98
N ARG A 462 -1.93 -23.70 18.29
CA ARG A 462 -1.56 -24.06 16.91
C ARG A 462 -0.92 -25.44 16.81
N ALA A 463 -0.04 -25.80 17.76
CA ALA A 463 0.57 -27.12 17.81
C ALA A 463 -0.47 -28.25 17.95
N THR A 464 -1.63 -27.94 18.53
CA THR A 464 -2.75 -28.87 18.73
C THR A 464 -3.72 -28.92 17.54
N GLY A 465 -3.61 -27.97 16.59
CA GLY A 465 -4.46 -27.92 15.38
C GLY A 465 -5.55 -26.85 15.38
N PHE A 466 -5.55 -25.94 16.36
CA PHE A 466 -6.43 -24.78 16.34
C PHE A 466 -5.91 -23.67 15.42
N GLU A 467 -6.83 -22.91 14.83
CA GLU A 467 -6.52 -21.68 14.08
C GLU A 467 -6.88 -20.44 14.90
N VAL A 468 -6.03 -19.41 14.81
CA VAL A 468 -6.22 -18.13 15.50
C VAL A 468 -7.25 -17.33 14.76
N GLU A 469 -8.23 -16.79 15.49
CA GLU A 469 -9.14 -15.78 14.97
C GLU A 469 -8.97 -14.45 15.73
N MET A 470 -8.62 -14.49 17.02
CA MET A 470 -8.19 -13.31 17.78
C MET A 470 -7.10 -13.71 18.78
N CYS A 471 -6.06 -12.90 18.92
CA CYS A 471 -5.01 -13.12 19.92
C CYS A 471 -4.33 -11.79 20.24
N GLY A 472 -4.22 -11.45 21.52
CA GLY A 472 -3.66 -10.16 21.89
C GLY A 472 -3.63 -9.90 23.39
N PHE A 473 -3.14 -8.71 23.73
CA PHE A 473 -3.20 -8.18 25.08
C PHE A 473 -4.56 -7.52 25.32
N ILE A 474 -5.12 -7.72 26.52
CA ILE A 474 -6.37 -7.08 26.95
C ILE A 474 -6.03 -5.86 27.78
N LYS A 475 -6.44 -4.69 27.28
CA LYS A 475 -6.24 -3.41 27.98
C LYS A 475 -7.24 -3.27 29.12
N ARG A 476 -6.78 -3.36 30.37
CA ARG A 476 -7.64 -3.21 31.55
C ARG A 476 -8.07 -1.76 31.77
N THR A 477 -9.36 -1.46 31.56
CA THR A 477 -9.94 -0.13 31.83
C THR A 477 -10.47 -0.01 33.28
N PHE A 478 -10.68 -1.12 33.99
CA PHE A 478 -11.23 -1.23 35.35
C PHE A 478 -10.29 -1.97 36.33
N GLY A 479 -10.45 -1.74 37.65
CA GLY A 479 -9.66 -2.36 38.75
C GLY A 479 -8.60 -1.48 39.42
N PRO A 480 -7.93 -1.96 40.50
CA PRO A 480 -7.02 -1.16 41.32
C PRO A 480 -5.89 -0.52 40.51
N THR A 481 -5.67 0.79 40.70
CA THR A 481 -4.67 1.57 39.94
C THR A 481 -3.26 1.00 40.02
N GLY A 482 -2.87 0.40 41.16
CA GLY A 482 -1.57 -0.23 41.34
C GLY A 482 -1.35 -1.54 40.57
N TRP A 483 -2.34 -2.08 39.85
CA TRP A 483 -2.18 -3.29 39.03
C TRP A 483 -2.04 -2.98 37.55
N ARG A 484 -2.18 -1.72 37.15
CA ARG A 484 -2.08 -1.22 35.77
C ARG A 484 -0.64 -0.79 35.46
N LEU A 485 -0.14 -1.06 34.26
CA LEU A 485 1.17 -0.64 33.76
C LEU A 485 1.05 0.05 32.40
N ASP A 486 0.83 -0.69 31.32
CA ASP A 486 0.93 -0.19 29.94
C ASP A 486 -0.14 -0.76 28.98
N GLY A 487 -1.15 -1.47 29.52
CA GLY A 487 -2.18 -2.12 28.71
C GLY A 487 -1.89 -3.56 28.33
N ARG A 488 -0.74 -4.11 28.73
CA ARG A 488 -0.37 -5.52 28.51
C ARG A 488 -0.67 -6.44 29.68
N GLU A 489 -1.49 -6.04 30.66
CA GLU A 489 -1.61 -6.73 31.96
C GLU A 489 -2.29 -8.11 31.87
N HIS A 490 -3.11 -8.32 30.84
CA HIS A 490 -3.79 -9.59 30.54
C HIS A 490 -3.60 -9.91 29.07
N CYS A 491 -3.74 -11.18 28.72
CA CYS A 491 -3.83 -11.63 27.34
C CYS A 491 -5.12 -12.42 27.13
N GLY A 492 -5.60 -12.42 25.90
CA GLY A 492 -6.75 -13.18 25.45
C GLY A 492 -6.47 -13.87 24.12
N VAL A 493 -7.13 -15.00 23.93
CA VAL A 493 -7.09 -15.79 22.70
C VAL A 493 -8.48 -16.30 22.35
N TRP A 494 -8.83 -16.23 21.08
CA TRP A 494 -10.05 -16.75 20.45
C TRP A 494 -9.66 -17.61 19.26
N TYR A 495 -9.93 -18.91 19.35
CA TYR A 495 -9.48 -19.89 18.36
C TYR A 495 -10.63 -20.77 17.95
N TYR A 496 -10.50 -21.36 16.77
CA TYR A 496 -11.45 -22.34 16.27
C TYR A 496 -10.74 -23.61 15.84
N GLN A 497 -11.39 -24.75 16.09
CA GLN A 497 -10.96 -26.00 15.50
C GLN A 497 -11.16 -25.88 13.99
N ARG A 498 -10.09 -26.12 13.21
CA ARG A 498 -10.16 -26.04 11.76
C ARG A 498 -11.32 -26.89 11.25
N GLY A 499 -12.29 -26.25 10.59
CA GLY A 499 -13.43 -26.94 9.99
C GLY A 499 -12.94 -27.90 8.91
N GLY A 500 -13.07 -29.20 9.20
CA GLY A 500 -12.92 -30.29 8.26
C GLY A 500 -11.57 -30.99 8.29
N GLU A 501 -11.61 -32.30 8.57
CA GLU A 501 -11.11 -33.19 7.52
C GLU A 501 -11.69 -32.68 6.20
N ARG A 502 -10.83 -32.25 5.28
CA ARG A 502 -11.26 -32.01 3.90
C ARG A 502 -12.05 -33.25 3.51
N GLY A 503 -13.27 -33.06 2.99
CA GLY A 503 -14.04 -34.16 2.43
C GLY A 503 -13.14 -35.04 1.56
N PRO A 504 -13.45 -36.33 1.38
CA PRO A 504 -12.51 -37.32 0.83
C PRO A 504 -11.98 -36.98 -0.58
N MET A 505 -12.53 -35.97 -1.26
CA MET A 505 -12.23 -35.63 -2.64
C MET A 505 -11.27 -34.44 -2.76
N PRO A 506 -10.22 -34.52 -3.58
CA PRO A 506 -9.38 -33.37 -3.90
C PRO A 506 -10.14 -32.36 -4.78
N ALA A 507 -9.84 -31.07 -4.58
CA ALA A 507 -10.37 -29.97 -5.37
C ALA A 507 -9.22 -29.17 -6.00
N TYR A 508 -9.37 -28.78 -7.26
CA TYR A 508 -8.39 -28.01 -8.02
C TYR A 508 -9.11 -26.87 -8.76
N ILE A 509 -8.48 -25.70 -8.86
CA ILE A 509 -9.04 -24.55 -9.57
C ILE A 509 -8.25 -24.35 -10.85
N VAL A 510 -8.92 -24.45 -12.00
CA VAL A 510 -8.36 -24.12 -13.32
C VAL A 510 -9.17 -22.98 -13.90
N THR A 511 -8.53 -21.83 -14.15
CA THR A 511 -9.23 -20.60 -14.55
C THR A 511 -8.41 -19.79 -15.57
N PRO A 512 -9.05 -19.07 -16.50
CA PRO A 512 -8.35 -18.04 -17.27
C PRO A 512 -7.74 -16.95 -16.39
N GLY A 513 -8.37 -16.65 -15.24
CA GLY A 513 -7.86 -15.75 -14.21
C GLY A 513 -7.83 -14.29 -14.63
N CYS A 514 -8.90 -13.75 -15.21
CA CYS A 514 -8.90 -12.40 -15.78
C CYS A 514 -8.76 -11.29 -14.73
N LEU A 515 -9.83 -10.93 -14.01
CA LEU A 515 -9.86 -9.79 -13.08
C LEU A 515 -9.71 -10.22 -11.62
N GLU A 516 -10.04 -11.48 -11.35
CA GLU A 516 -10.06 -12.12 -10.05
C GLU A 516 -8.84 -12.99 -9.67
N PRO A 517 -7.73 -13.08 -10.45
CA PRO A 517 -6.70 -14.09 -10.19
C PRO A 517 -6.00 -13.85 -8.85
N LEU A 518 -5.89 -12.60 -8.40
CA LEU A 518 -5.31 -12.25 -7.10
C LEU A 518 -6.17 -12.76 -5.93
N TYR A 519 -7.49 -12.55 -6.00
CA TYR A 519 -8.42 -13.01 -4.97
C TYR A 519 -8.55 -14.53 -4.96
N LEU A 520 -8.64 -15.16 -6.14
CA LEU A 520 -8.63 -16.62 -6.26
C LEU A 520 -7.33 -17.22 -5.74
N ASN A 521 -6.19 -16.56 -5.99
CA ASN A 521 -4.91 -17.01 -5.45
C ASN A 521 -4.85 -16.91 -3.92
N GLN A 522 -5.35 -15.83 -3.31
CA GLN A 522 -5.44 -15.73 -1.85
C GLN A 522 -6.30 -16.87 -1.27
N LEU A 523 -7.45 -17.14 -1.89
CA LEU A 523 -8.34 -18.23 -1.51
C LEU A 523 -7.65 -19.60 -1.64
N ALA A 524 -7.08 -19.88 -2.80
CA ALA A 524 -6.40 -21.14 -3.09
C ALA A 524 -5.19 -21.36 -2.18
N ALA A 525 -4.43 -20.31 -1.88
CA ALA A 525 -3.31 -20.38 -0.94
C ALA A 525 -3.79 -20.65 0.50
N ALA A 526 -4.82 -19.93 0.97
CA ALA A 526 -5.38 -20.09 2.30
C ALA A 526 -6.02 -21.47 2.50
N TRP A 527 -6.70 -21.97 1.48
CA TRP A 527 -7.34 -23.30 1.49
C TRP A 527 -6.40 -24.42 1.06
N ASN A 528 -5.16 -24.09 0.70
CA ASN A 528 -4.14 -25.00 0.19
C ASN A 528 -4.66 -25.89 -0.97
N ILE A 529 -5.26 -25.27 -1.98
CA ILE A 529 -5.81 -25.84 -3.20
C ILE A 529 -4.89 -25.46 -4.37
N LEU A 530 -4.60 -26.42 -5.27
CA LEU A 530 -3.84 -26.15 -6.50
C LEU A 530 -4.63 -25.17 -7.38
N LEU A 531 -4.00 -24.07 -7.76
CA LEU A 531 -4.54 -23.08 -8.68
C LEU A 531 -3.72 -23.08 -9.97
N ILE A 532 -4.39 -23.26 -11.10
CA ILE A 532 -3.82 -23.17 -12.44
C ILE A 532 -4.46 -21.99 -13.17
N THR A 533 -3.68 -20.95 -13.44
CA THR A 533 -4.11 -19.86 -14.33
C THR A 533 -3.72 -20.15 -15.77
N THR A 534 -4.58 -19.81 -16.73
CA THR A 534 -4.37 -20.18 -18.16
C THR A 534 -4.33 -18.98 -19.09
N SER A 535 -4.61 -17.76 -18.62
CA SER A 535 -4.56 -16.53 -19.43
C SER A 535 -4.00 -15.32 -18.70
N SER A 536 -3.70 -15.43 -17.41
CA SER A 536 -3.16 -14.35 -16.61
C SER A 536 -1.88 -14.74 -15.89
N SER A 537 -1.04 -13.73 -15.70
CA SER A 537 0.24 -13.85 -15.02
C SER A 537 0.53 -12.50 -14.38
N ASP A 538 0.82 -12.51 -13.08
CA ASP A 538 1.03 -11.31 -12.28
C ASP A 538 2.26 -11.49 -11.37
N MET A 539 3.05 -10.43 -11.21
CA MET A 539 4.30 -10.47 -10.44
C MET A 539 4.05 -10.80 -8.96
N ILE A 540 2.90 -10.37 -8.42
CA ILE A 540 2.47 -10.68 -7.05
C ILE A 540 2.13 -12.17 -6.94
N ILE A 541 1.48 -12.75 -7.95
CA ILE A 541 1.12 -14.17 -7.93
C ILE A 541 2.37 -15.04 -8.15
N LYS A 542 3.37 -14.58 -8.91
CA LYS A 542 4.64 -15.30 -9.10
C LYS A 542 5.44 -15.52 -7.80
N ASP A 543 5.24 -14.67 -6.78
CA ASP A 543 5.87 -14.81 -5.46
C ASP A 543 5.35 -16.04 -4.70
N LYS A 544 6.19 -17.07 -4.58
CA LYS A 544 5.87 -18.33 -3.89
C LYS A 544 5.67 -18.22 -2.39
N SER A 545 6.10 -17.13 -1.76
CA SER A 545 5.77 -16.88 -0.35
C SER A 545 4.27 -16.60 -0.19
N LYS A 546 3.62 -16.01 -1.21
CA LYS A 546 2.19 -15.66 -1.23
C LYS A 546 1.34 -16.68 -1.97
N SER A 547 1.90 -17.30 -3.01
CA SER A 547 1.18 -18.16 -3.95
C SER A 547 1.79 -19.56 -4.04
N PRO A 548 1.91 -20.28 -2.92
CA PRO A 548 2.63 -21.54 -2.85
C PRO A 548 1.93 -22.70 -3.58
N THR A 549 0.64 -22.54 -3.92
CA THR A 549 -0.17 -23.56 -4.60
C THR A 549 -0.43 -23.22 -6.08
N TRP A 550 0.21 -22.19 -6.61
CA TRP A 550 -0.07 -21.68 -7.95
C TRP A 550 0.89 -22.23 -9.00
N ILE A 551 0.36 -22.51 -10.19
CA ILE A 551 1.08 -22.69 -11.46
C ILE A 551 0.35 -21.96 -12.59
N ASN A 552 1.03 -21.75 -13.71
CA ASN A 552 0.49 -20.99 -14.82
C ASN A 552 0.88 -21.57 -16.17
N THR A 553 -0.11 -21.79 -17.03
CA THR A 553 0.07 -22.28 -18.40
C THR A 553 -0.20 -21.22 -19.47
N ASN A 554 -0.41 -19.97 -19.06
CA ASN A 554 -0.67 -18.83 -19.94
C ASN A 554 0.40 -18.72 -21.04
N VAL A 555 -0.05 -18.76 -22.29
CA VAL A 555 0.82 -18.59 -23.46
C VAL A 555 1.17 -17.12 -23.73
N TYR A 556 0.37 -16.16 -23.24
CA TYR A 556 0.67 -14.75 -23.39
C TYR A 556 1.79 -14.33 -22.44
N PRO A 557 2.80 -13.58 -22.91
CA PRO A 557 3.92 -13.17 -22.09
C PRO A 557 3.59 -11.91 -21.28
N SER A 558 2.46 -11.87 -20.56
CA SER A 558 1.93 -10.65 -19.93
C SER A 558 2.90 -10.02 -18.92
N LEU A 559 3.65 -10.84 -18.18
CA LEU A 559 4.74 -10.38 -17.28
C LEU A 559 5.93 -9.75 -18.02
N PHE A 560 6.11 -10.11 -19.29
CA PHE A 560 7.30 -9.75 -20.06
C PHE A 560 7.02 -8.70 -21.12
N TYR A 561 5.77 -8.24 -21.31
CA TYR A 561 5.41 -7.27 -22.35
C TYR A 561 6.35 -6.06 -22.41
N GLY A 562 6.62 -5.38 -21.28
CA GLY A 562 7.58 -4.27 -21.27
C GLY A 562 9.03 -4.73 -21.51
N THR A 563 9.43 -5.82 -20.86
CA THR A 563 10.79 -6.38 -20.94
C THR A 563 11.18 -6.83 -22.35
N ILE A 564 10.23 -7.36 -23.13
CA ILE A 564 10.42 -7.79 -24.53
C ILE A 564 10.96 -6.63 -25.38
N PHE A 565 10.28 -5.48 -25.35
CA PHE A 565 10.68 -4.31 -26.12
C PHE A 565 11.90 -3.61 -25.53
N TYR A 566 12.01 -3.52 -24.20
CA TYR A 566 13.20 -2.96 -23.55
C TYR A 566 14.47 -3.75 -23.90
N ARG A 567 14.43 -5.08 -23.79
CA ARG A 567 15.58 -5.95 -24.13
C ARG A 567 15.88 -5.89 -25.62
N LEU A 568 14.88 -5.71 -26.48
CA LEU A 568 15.11 -5.48 -27.91
C LEU A 568 15.87 -4.18 -28.15
N CYS A 569 15.52 -3.10 -27.45
CA CYS A 569 16.26 -1.84 -27.50
C CYS A 569 17.69 -2.00 -26.97
N LEU A 570 17.85 -2.75 -25.88
CA LEU A 570 19.14 -2.98 -25.23
C LEU A 570 20.12 -3.69 -26.17
N ILE A 571 19.72 -4.78 -26.85
CA ILE A 571 20.62 -5.52 -27.73
C ILE A 571 21.01 -4.74 -29.00
N HIS A 572 20.22 -3.75 -29.39
CA HIS A 572 20.49 -2.89 -30.55
C HIS A 572 20.99 -1.49 -30.17
N ASN A 573 21.31 -1.25 -28.89
CA ASN A 573 21.74 0.05 -28.36
C ASN A 573 20.80 1.21 -28.73
N TRP A 574 19.49 0.95 -28.75
CA TRP A 574 18.49 1.97 -29.03
C TRP A 574 18.13 2.77 -27.77
N THR A 575 18.28 4.10 -27.87
CA THR A 575 18.13 5.04 -26.75
C THR A 575 16.81 5.78 -26.72
N SER A 576 16.03 5.73 -27.81
CA SER A 576 14.73 6.37 -27.96
C SER A 576 13.76 5.47 -28.72
N VAL A 577 12.48 5.50 -28.36
CA VAL A 577 11.42 4.77 -29.07
C VAL A 577 10.16 5.62 -29.14
N PHE A 578 9.48 5.56 -30.28
CA PHE A 578 8.20 6.22 -30.51
C PHE A 578 7.07 5.20 -30.41
N VAL A 579 6.19 5.29 -29.42
CA VAL A 579 5.13 4.31 -29.18
C VAL A 579 3.78 4.91 -29.55
N VAL A 580 3.06 4.26 -30.46
CA VAL A 580 1.74 4.70 -30.93
C VAL A 580 0.70 3.67 -30.58
N LEU A 581 -0.40 4.09 -29.93
CA LEU A 581 -1.54 3.25 -29.60
C LEU A 581 -2.82 3.81 -30.22
N ASP A 582 -3.54 2.94 -30.94
CA ASP A 582 -4.95 3.15 -31.28
C ASP A 582 -5.83 2.60 -30.14
N ASP A 583 -6.51 3.48 -29.41
CA ASP A 583 -7.40 3.13 -28.30
C ASP A 583 -8.60 2.28 -28.75
N ASP A 584 -8.94 2.29 -30.05
CA ASP A 584 -10.02 1.46 -30.61
C ASP A 584 -9.54 0.08 -31.09
N ALA A 585 -8.25 -0.21 -31.01
CA ALA A 585 -7.70 -1.51 -31.36
C ALA A 585 -7.96 -2.56 -30.25
N ILE A 586 -7.61 -3.81 -30.53
CA ILE A 586 -7.90 -4.95 -29.63
C ILE A 586 -7.33 -4.73 -28.22
N PRO A 587 -8.06 -5.14 -27.15
CA PRO A 587 -7.69 -4.87 -25.75
C PRO A 587 -6.25 -5.22 -25.34
N ASN A 588 -5.61 -6.18 -26.02
CA ASN A 588 -4.24 -6.57 -25.74
C ASN A 588 -3.23 -5.44 -26.00
N TYR A 589 -3.48 -4.55 -26.96
CA TYR A 589 -2.56 -3.44 -27.26
C TYR A 589 -2.50 -2.40 -26.14
N GLN A 590 -3.60 -2.16 -25.45
CA GLN A 590 -3.65 -1.27 -24.30
C GLN A 590 -2.83 -1.87 -23.15
N ILE A 591 -2.86 -3.20 -22.96
CA ILE A 591 -2.06 -3.90 -21.96
C ILE A 591 -0.56 -3.83 -22.33
N VAL A 592 -0.21 -4.12 -23.59
CA VAL A 592 1.17 -4.00 -24.09
C VAL A 592 1.68 -2.57 -23.95
N PHE A 593 0.89 -1.56 -24.34
CA PHE A 593 1.27 -0.16 -24.22
C PHE A 593 1.55 0.25 -22.78
N ARG A 594 0.69 -0.13 -21.82
CA ARG A 594 0.90 0.15 -20.40
C ARG A 594 2.17 -0.49 -19.87
N ALA A 595 2.43 -1.75 -20.23
CA ALA A 595 3.63 -2.46 -19.79
C ALA A 595 4.90 -1.87 -20.42
N VAL A 596 4.85 -1.51 -21.70
CA VAL A 596 5.95 -0.83 -22.41
C VAL A 596 6.23 0.53 -21.79
N ASP A 597 5.21 1.34 -21.55
CA ASP A 597 5.38 2.67 -20.94
C ASP A 597 5.97 2.57 -19.52
N ALA A 598 5.44 1.68 -18.68
CA ALA A 598 5.90 1.51 -17.31
C ALA A 598 7.37 1.08 -17.21
N ILE A 599 7.83 0.17 -18.10
CA ILE A 599 9.19 -0.37 -18.06
C ILE A 599 10.18 0.49 -18.85
N MET A 600 9.80 1.01 -20.03
CA MET A 600 10.74 1.72 -20.90
C MET A 600 10.93 3.19 -20.52
N LYS A 601 9.90 3.91 -20.06
CA LYS A 601 10.00 5.35 -19.75
C LYS A 601 11.14 5.72 -18.77
N PRO A 602 11.45 4.94 -17.71
CA PRO A 602 12.60 5.25 -16.85
C PRO A 602 13.97 4.87 -17.45
N LEU A 603 14.02 4.08 -18.53
CA LEU A 603 15.25 3.47 -19.05
C LEU A 603 15.63 3.91 -20.48
N VAL A 604 14.65 4.35 -21.27
CA VAL A 604 14.77 4.69 -22.69
C VAL A 604 13.90 5.93 -22.95
N ARG A 605 14.36 6.87 -23.80
CA ARG A 605 13.57 8.06 -24.15
C ARG A 605 12.34 7.67 -24.96
N THR A 606 11.17 7.66 -24.35
CA THR A 606 9.92 7.32 -25.05
C THR A 606 9.15 8.56 -25.47
N VAL A 607 8.53 8.51 -26.64
CA VAL A 607 7.47 9.45 -27.05
C VAL A 607 6.21 8.65 -27.31
N ASN A 608 5.19 8.90 -26.50
CA ASN A 608 3.95 8.15 -26.55
C ASN A 608 2.85 8.97 -27.21
N VAL A 609 2.18 8.38 -28.21
CA VAL A 609 1.03 8.96 -28.89
C VAL A 609 -0.15 8.01 -28.78
N ARG A 610 -1.31 8.53 -28.37
CA ARG A 610 -2.57 7.80 -28.31
C ARG A 610 -3.58 8.48 -29.21
N TYR A 611 -4.36 7.71 -29.94
CA TYR A 611 -5.44 8.21 -30.78
C TYR A 611 -6.58 7.20 -30.83
N SER A 612 -7.73 7.61 -31.38
CA SER A 612 -8.90 6.75 -31.53
C SER A 612 -9.31 6.77 -33.00
N SER A 613 -9.06 5.69 -33.72
CA SER A 613 -9.36 5.58 -35.16
C SER A 613 -10.84 5.71 -35.50
N LYS A 614 -11.74 5.45 -34.53
CA LYS A 614 -13.20 5.62 -34.70
C LYS A 614 -13.67 7.05 -34.46
N LYS A 615 -13.00 7.82 -33.59
CA LYS A 615 -13.41 9.19 -33.26
C LYS A 615 -12.87 10.22 -34.23
N ALA A 616 -11.59 10.11 -34.59
CA ALA A 616 -10.95 11.04 -35.51
C ALA A 616 -9.79 10.36 -36.25
N PRO A 617 -9.66 10.57 -37.57
CA PRO A 617 -8.49 10.08 -38.29
C PRO A 617 -7.24 10.80 -37.79
N LEU A 618 -6.22 10.04 -37.39
CA LEU A 618 -4.92 10.59 -37.05
C LEU A 618 -4.24 11.13 -38.30
N ASN A 619 -3.69 12.35 -38.24
CA ASN A 619 -2.83 12.85 -39.32
C ASN A 619 -1.50 12.09 -39.31
N MET A 620 -1.45 10.99 -40.04
CA MET A 620 -0.29 10.10 -40.14
C MET A 620 0.94 10.82 -40.73
N SER A 621 0.75 11.85 -41.57
CA SER A 621 1.88 12.64 -42.08
C SER A 621 2.59 13.39 -40.94
N ASP A 622 1.83 14.10 -40.10
CA ASP A 622 2.37 14.85 -38.97
C ASP A 622 2.96 13.91 -37.91
N LEU A 623 2.34 12.74 -37.70
CA LEU A 623 2.87 11.68 -36.85
C LEU A 623 4.27 11.25 -37.31
N LEU A 624 4.46 11.00 -38.61
CA LEU A 624 5.73 10.57 -39.19
C LEU A 624 6.80 11.68 -39.14
N ASP A 625 6.38 12.95 -39.28
CA ASP A 625 7.29 14.09 -39.10
C ASP A 625 7.73 14.21 -37.64
N ASN A 626 6.80 14.06 -36.70
CA ASN A 626 7.09 14.05 -35.27
C ASN A 626 8.00 12.86 -34.89
N PHE A 627 7.70 11.67 -35.41
CA PHE A 627 8.53 10.48 -35.26
C PHE A 627 9.97 10.73 -35.68
N SER A 628 10.19 11.30 -36.88
CA SER A 628 11.53 11.55 -37.40
C SER A 628 12.38 12.51 -36.57
N ARG A 629 11.75 13.41 -35.79
CA ARG A 629 12.43 14.37 -34.91
C ARG A 629 12.79 13.80 -33.53
N HIS A 630 12.27 12.63 -33.19
CA HIS A 630 12.40 12.07 -31.85
C HIS A 630 13.02 10.68 -31.81
N SER A 631 12.87 9.89 -32.88
CA SER A 631 13.41 8.53 -32.93
C SER A 631 13.63 8.03 -34.35
N ARG A 632 14.21 6.84 -34.46
CA ARG A 632 14.24 6.00 -35.67
C ARG A 632 13.49 4.69 -35.49
N VAL A 633 12.95 4.42 -34.30
CA VAL A 633 12.27 3.17 -33.96
C VAL A 633 10.86 3.50 -33.50
N MET A 634 9.85 2.96 -34.19
CA MET A 634 8.44 3.13 -33.83
C MET A 634 7.83 1.79 -33.43
N VAL A 635 7.17 1.71 -32.27
CA VAL A 635 6.26 0.61 -31.92
C VAL A 635 4.84 1.04 -32.23
N PHE A 636 4.19 0.38 -33.18
CA PHE A 636 2.86 0.75 -33.67
C PHE A 636 1.83 -0.31 -33.26
N LEU A 637 0.94 0.07 -32.33
CA LEU A 637 -0.07 -0.79 -31.72
C LEU A 637 -1.46 -0.43 -32.25
N ALA A 638 -1.75 -0.85 -33.48
CA ALA A 638 -3.04 -0.64 -34.14
C ALA A 638 -3.37 -1.78 -35.13
N SER A 639 -4.54 -1.72 -35.77
CA SER A 639 -4.97 -2.74 -36.74
C SER A 639 -4.11 -2.77 -38.01
N ALA A 640 -4.17 -3.88 -38.74
CA ALA A 640 -3.41 -4.06 -39.99
C ALA A 640 -3.75 -3.00 -41.05
N SER A 641 -4.99 -2.53 -41.10
CA SER A 641 -5.42 -1.47 -42.03
C SER A 641 -4.79 -0.12 -41.69
N GLN A 642 -4.74 0.25 -40.41
CA GLN A 642 -4.07 1.47 -39.95
C GLN A 642 -2.56 1.40 -40.22
N PHE A 643 -1.95 0.23 -40.01
CA PHE A 643 -0.53 0.03 -40.27
C PHE A 643 -0.18 0.12 -41.77
N ARG A 644 -1.00 -0.45 -42.65
CA ARG A 644 -0.83 -0.32 -44.10
C ARG A 644 -0.87 1.15 -44.55
N LEU A 645 -1.78 1.95 -43.99
CA LEU A 645 -1.86 3.39 -44.26
C LEU A 645 -0.61 4.15 -43.79
N LEU A 646 -0.13 3.84 -42.58
CA LEU A 646 1.11 4.41 -42.04
C LEU A 646 2.30 4.12 -42.97
N LEU A 647 2.48 2.87 -43.40
CA LEU A 647 3.58 2.47 -44.28
C LEU A 647 3.52 3.14 -45.65
N LEU A 648 2.32 3.32 -46.21
CA LEU A 648 2.16 4.02 -47.49
C LEU A 648 2.69 5.46 -47.41
N LEU A 649 2.36 6.16 -46.33
CA LEU A 649 2.80 7.54 -46.11
C LEU A 649 4.28 7.62 -45.72
N ALA A 650 4.77 6.66 -44.94
CA ALA A 650 6.20 6.53 -44.64
C ALA A 650 7.03 6.32 -45.91
N ALA A 651 6.54 5.48 -46.84
CA ALA A 651 7.17 5.26 -48.13
C ALA A 651 7.17 6.53 -48.99
N ALA A 652 6.06 7.27 -49.04
CA ALA A 652 5.98 8.55 -49.73
C ALA A 652 6.97 9.60 -49.17
N LYS A 653 7.23 9.57 -47.86
CA LYS A 653 8.24 10.41 -47.19
C LYS A 653 9.67 9.86 -47.26
N GLY A 654 9.89 8.71 -47.90
CA GLY A 654 11.20 8.06 -47.98
C GLY A 654 11.72 7.48 -46.67
N GLN A 655 10.86 7.35 -45.64
CA GLN A 655 11.21 6.79 -44.34
C GLN A 655 11.28 5.26 -44.34
N THR A 656 11.05 4.59 -45.47
CA THR A 656 11.13 3.13 -45.61
C THR A 656 12.38 2.67 -46.37
N LYS A 657 13.46 3.45 -46.30
CA LYS A 657 14.71 3.24 -47.03
C LYS A 657 15.87 2.75 -46.15
N GLY A 658 15.55 2.14 -45.01
CA GLY A 658 16.52 1.48 -44.13
C GLY A 658 17.02 2.28 -42.93
N GLU A 659 16.74 3.58 -42.85
CA GLU A 659 17.09 4.40 -41.67
C GLU A 659 16.11 4.27 -40.51
N TYR A 660 14.88 3.79 -40.75
CA TYR A 660 13.81 3.70 -39.76
C TYR A 660 13.34 2.26 -39.59
N VAL A 661 12.94 1.92 -38.37
CA VAL A 661 12.39 0.61 -38.00
C VAL A 661 10.95 0.80 -37.51
N PHE A 662 10.02 0.12 -38.16
CA PHE A 662 8.62 0.03 -37.73
C PHE A 662 8.38 -1.34 -37.09
N ILE A 663 8.11 -1.35 -35.79
CA ILE A 663 7.84 -2.54 -35.00
C ILE A 663 6.34 -2.68 -34.83
N VAL A 664 5.80 -3.84 -35.19
CA VAL A 664 4.40 -4.20 -34.93
C VAL A 664 4.37 -5.37 -33.97
N ALA A 665 3.66 -5.19 -32.86
CA ALA A 665 3.36 -6.28 -31.93
C ALA A 665 2.21 -7.11 -32.52
N VAL A 666 2.43 -8.37 -32.82
CA VAL A 666 1.40 -9.30 -33.28
C VAL A 666 1.08 -10.23 -32.11
N PRO A 667 -0.05 -10.06 -31.40
CA PRO A 667 -0.38 -10.91 -30.25
C PRO A 667 -0.36 -12.39 -30.62
N PHE A 668 -1.05 -12.70 -31.71
CA PHE A 668 -1.06 -13.97 -32.45
C PHE A 668 -1.74 -13.68 -33.80
N PRO A 669 -1.66 -14.58 -34.80
CA PRO A 669 -2.42 -14.43 -36.05
C PRO A 669 -3.93 -14.45 -35.78
N TYR A 670 -4.55 -13.27 -35.63
CA TYR A 670 -5.95 -13.12 -35.26
C TYR A 670 -6.73 -12.28 -36.27
N LYS A 671 -7.85 -12.79 -36.79
CA LYS A 671 -8.60 -12.11 -37.86
C LYS A 671 -9.15 -10.74 -37.44
N ALA A 672 -9.55 -10.57 -36.18
CA ALA A 672 -10.15 -9.31 -35.72
C ALA A 672 -9.21 -8.09 -35.78
N GLN A 673 -7.89 -8.31 -35.77
CA GLN A 673 -6.90 -7.23 -35.94
C GLN A 673 -6.58 -6.94 -37.42
N GLY A 674 -7.12 -7.76 -38.33
CA GLY A 674 -6.74 -7.83 -39.73
C GLY A 674 -5.49 -8.69 -39.95
N ILE A 675 -5.26 -9.04 -41.21
CA ILE A 675 -4.08 -9.80 -41.64
C ILE A 675 -3.00 -8.78 -42.02
N PHE A 676 -1.87 -8.81 -41.33
CA PHE A 676 -0.70 -8.02 -41.71
C PHE A 676 -0.06 -8.62 -42.96
N THR A 677 -0.48 -8.13 -44.12
CA THR A 677 0.02 -8.54 -45.43
C THR A 677 0.38 -7.34 -46.28
N TRP A 678 1.45 -7.49 -47.08
CA TRP A 678 1.81 -6.51 -48.11
C TRP A 678 0.89 -6.62 -49.32
N LYS A 679 0.30 -7.80 -49.58
CA LYS A 679 -0.57 -8.09 -50.71
C LYS A 679 -2.03 -7.89 -50.32
N ALA A 680 -2.60 -6.75 -50.69
CA ALA A 680 -4.02 -6.46 -50.52
C ALA A 680 -4.77 -6.47 -51.87
N ASP A 681 -4.10 -6.88 -52.95
CA ASP A 681 -4.60 -6.89 -54.32
C ASP A 681 -5.02 -5.48 -54.79
N ASP A 682 -4.26 -4.46 -54.37
CA ASP A 682 -4.42 -3.06 -54.76
C ASP A 682 -3.19 -2.49 -55.48
N ARG A 683 -3.33 -1.30 -56.08
CA ARG A 683 -2.25 -0.63 -56.86
C ARG A 683 -1.00 -0.26 -56.06
N ASN A 684 -1.06 -0.31 -54.73
CA ASN A 684 0.03 0.07 -53.83
C ASN A 684 0.82 -1.15 -53.33
N ASP A 685 0.45 -2.38 -53.69
CA ASP A 685 1.07 -3.60 -53.17
C ASP A 685 2.60 -3.61 -53.32
N GLU A 686 3.14 -3.19 -54.46
CA GLU A 686 4.60 -3.13 -54.68
C GLU A 686 5.28 -2.08 -53.78
N VAL A 687 4.62 -0.94 -53.55
CA VAL A 687 5.13 0.11 -52.65
C VAL A 687 5.15 -0.40 -51.21
N ILE A 688 4.10 -1.10 -50.79
CA ILE A 688 4.00 -1.67 -49.45
C ILE A 688 4.98 -2.84 -49.28
N ARG A 689 5.12 -3.70 -50.28
CA ARG A 689 6.11 -4.79 -50.27
C ARG A 689 7.52 -4.26 -50.06
N ALA A 690 7.90 -3.20 -50.79
CA ALA A 690 9.18 -2.53 -50.58
C ALA A 690 9.28 -1.92 -49.17
N ALA A 691 8.20 -1.31 -48.66
CA ALA A 691 8.16 -0.72 -47.32
C ALA A 691 8.28 -1.75 -46.18
N TYR A 692 7.78 -2.97 -46.38
CA TYR A 692 7.86 -4.07 -45.41
C TYR A 692 9.31 -4.45 -45.04
N ARG A 693 10.29 -4.11 -45.88
CA ARG A 693 11.73 -4.24 -45.57
C ARG A 693 12.16 -3.39 -44.35
N SER A 694 11.38 -2.38 -43.98
CA SER A 694 11.60 -1.54 -42.78
C SER A 694 10.78 -2.01 -41.57
N VAL A 695 10.17 -3.20 -41.62
CA VAL A 695 9.23 -3.70 -40.61
C VAL A 695 9.83 -4.87 -39.83
N LEU A 696 9.64 -4.84 -38.51
CA LEU A 696 9.83 -5.98 -37.63
C LEU A 696 8.50 -6.42 -37.05
N PHE A 697 8.20 -7.70 -37.13
CA PHE A 697 7.11 -8.30 -36.36
C PHE A 697 7.64 -8.88 -35.07
N VAL A 698 7.08 -8.42 -33.95
CA VAL A 698 7.25 -9.05 -32.64
C VAL A 698 6.01 -9.90 -32.41
N THR A 699 6.12 -11.20 -32.67
CA THR A 699 5.03 -12.16 -32.49
C THR A 699 5.00 -12.59 -31.03
N MET A 700 3.99 -12.15 -30.27
CA MET A 700 3.90 -12.36 -28.83
C MET A 700 3.57 -13.81 -28.46
N VAL A 701 2.87 -14.51 -29.34
CA VAL A 701 2.59 -15.94 -29.24
C VAL A 701 2.96 -16.60 -30.57
N ASP A 702 4.19 -17.10 -30.65
CA ASP A 702 4.66 -17.88 -31.79
C ASP A 702 4.42 -19.37 -31.54
N ALA A 703 3.27 -19.86 -32.00
CA ALA A 703 2.89 -21.26 -31.85
C ALA A 703 3.84 -22.21 -32.58
N THR A 704 4.52 -21.77 -33.64
CA THR A 704 5.42 -22.64 -34.44
C THR A 704 6.62 -23.15 -33.64
N LEU A 705 6.94 -22.48 -32.54
CA LEU A 705 8.03 -22.87 -31.63
C LEU A 705 7.70 -24.11 -30.79
N HIS A 706 6.41 -24.48 -30.68
CA HIS A 706 5.97 -25.51 -29.73
C HIS A 706 4.97 -26.51 -30.31
N VAL A 707 4.33 -26.22 -31.44
CA VAL A 707 3.34 -27.10 -32.06
C VAL A 707 3.39 -26.98 -33.59
N SER A 708 3.23 -28.11 -34.29
CA SER A 708 3.17 -28.12 -35.75
C SER A 708 1.86 -27.52 -36.24
N GLU A 709 1.88 -26.94 -37.44
CA GLU A 709 0.69 -26.39 -38.09
C GLU A 709 -0.40 -27.44 -38.28
N THR A 710 -0.02 -28.68 -38.63
CA THR A 710 -0.94 -29.81 -38.79
C THR A 710 -1.64 -30.18 -37.50
N GLN A 711 -0.92 -30.21 -36.38
CA GLN A 711 -1.47 -30.53 -35.07
C GLN A 711 -2.40 -29.41 -34.58
N MET A 712 -2.00 -28.15 -34.77
CA MET A 712 -2.84 -27.00 -34.41
C MET A 712 -4.13 -26.95 -35.25
N ALA A 713 -4.05 -27.26 -36.55
CA ALA A 713 -5.22 -27.35 -37.42
C ALA A 713 -6.18 -28.47 -36.98
N LEU A 714 -5.65 -29.62 -36.54
CA LEU A 714 -6.45 -30.71 -36.00
C LEU A 714 -7.19 -30.29 -34.72
N LEU A 715 -6.49 -29.68 -33.75
CA LEU A 715 -7.09 -29.18 -32.51
C LEU A 715 -8.18 -28.14 -32.78
N LYS A 716 -7.91 -27.19 -33.67
CA LYS A 716 -8.89 -26.18 -34.08
C LYS A 716 -10.15 -26.83 -34.67
N SER A 717 -9.99 -27.83 -35.54
CA SER A 717 -11.12 -28.57 -36.10
C SER A 717 -11.93 -29.29 -35.01
N GLN A 718 -11.27 -29.84 -33.99
CA GLN A 718 -11.95 -30.50 -32.86
C GLN A 718 -12.71 -29.50 -32.00
N TRP A 719 -12.11 -28.33 -31.69
CA TRP A 719 -12.77 -27.28 -30.93
C TRP A 719 -13.95 -26.67 -31.68
N ASP A 720 -13.79 -26.40 -32.98
CA ASP A 720 -14.89 -25.91 -33.83
C ASP A 720 -16.04 -26.92 -33.89
N HIS A 721 -15.74 -28.22 -33.99
CA HIS A 721 -16.75 -29.26 -33.96
C HIS A 721 -17.46 -29.28 -32.60
N GLY A 722 -16.70 -29.37 -31.49
CA GLY A 722 -17.25 -29.40 -30.14
C GLY A 722 -18.12 -28.18 -29.82
N PHE A 723 -17.71 -26.99 -30.26
CA PHE A 723 -18.51 -25.78 -30.11
C PHE A 723 -19.83 -25.89 -30.86
N LYS A 724 -19.81 -26.29 -32.15
CA LYS A 724 -21.00 -26.40 -33.00
C LYS A 724 -21.96 -27.50 -32.55
N THR A 725 -21.47 -28.58 -31.94
CA THR A 725 -22.30 -29.72 -31.53
C THR A 725 -22.82 -29.63 -30.10
N THR A 726 -22.20 -28.81 -29.24
CA THR A 726 -22.61 -28.71 -27.83
C THR A 726 -23.86 -27.81 -27.72
N PRO A 727 -25.01 -28.32 -27.22
CA PRO A 727 -26.25 -27.56 -27.15
C PRO A 727 -26.15 -26.24 -26.37
N PHE A 728 -25.26 -26.18 -25.38
CA PHE A 728 -25.00 -25.00 -24.56
C PHE A 728 -24.46 -23.80 -25.39
N TYR A 729 -23.79 -24.06 -26.52
CA TYR A 729 -23.24 -23.03 -27.40
C TYR A 729 -24.07 -22.85 -28.69
N GLY A 730 -25.20 -23.55 -28.85
CA GLY A 730 -25.99 -23.58 -30.09
C GLY A 730 -26.63 -22.24 -30.49
N ASN A 731 -26.58 -21.25 -29.61
CA ASN A 731 -27.08 -19.89 -29.74
C ASN A 731 -25.96 -18.83 -29.89
N LEU A 732 -24.69 -19.25 -29.99
CA LEU A 732 -23.57 -18.37 -30.26
C LEU A 732 -23.18 -18.47 -31.74
N ASP A 733 -23.31 -17.36 -32.46
CA ASP A 733 -22.83 -17.27 -33.84
C ASP A 733 -21.30 -17.09 -33.82
N LEU A 734 -20.56 -18.09 -34.31
CA LEU A 734 -19.11 -18.01 -34.52
C LEU A 734 -18.82 -17.17 -35.77
N HIS A 735 -19.14 -15.87 -35.71
CA HIS A 735 -18.71 -14.94 -36.74
C HIS A 735 -17.17 -14.77 -36.74
N ASP A 736 -16.55 -14.88 -35.57
CA ASP A 736 -15.10 -14.82 -35.37
C ASP A 736 -14.52 -16.18 -34.95
N GLU A 737 -13.25 -16.39 -35.29
CA GLU A 737 -12.49 -17.58 -34.91
C GLU A 737 -12.26 -17.62 -33.39
N PRO A 738 -12.46 -18.77 -32.71
CA PRO A 738 -12.15 -18.89 -31.29
C PRO A 738 -10.72 -18.45 -30.99
N ALA A 739 -10.48 -17.90 -29.80
CA ALA A 739 -9.14 -17.49 -29.38
C ALA A 739 -8.24 -18.72 -29.12
N VAL A 740 -7.70 -19.28 -30.19
CA VAL A 740 -6.88 -20.51 -30.23
C VAL A 740 -5.80 -20.57 -29.14
N PRO A 741 -5.02 -19.49 -28.87
CA PRO A 741 -3.99 -19.55 -27.83
C PRO A 741 -4.53 -19.79 -26.41
N GLN A 742 -5.74 -19.30 -26.12
CA GLN A 742 -6.39 -19.48 -24.81
C GLN A 742 -6.90 -20.92 -24.67
N LEU A 743 -7.53 -21.44 -25.72
CA LEU A 743 -7.97 -22.84 -25.78
C LEU A 743 -6.80 -23.81 -25.62
N ALA A 744 -5.68 -23.54 -26.31
CA ALA A 744 -4.46 -24.32 -26.19
C ALA A 744 -3.88 -24.29 -24.76
N SER A 745 -3.93 -23.13 -24.09
CA SER A 745 -3.42 -22.98 -22.72
C SER A 745 -4.28 -23.73 -21.69
N VAL A 746 -5.60 -23.74 -21.87
CA VAL A 746 -6.54 -24.48 -21.03
C VAL A 746 -6.41 -25.99 -21.27
N ASN A 747 -6.39 -26.42 -22.53
CA ASN A 747 -6.25 -27.84 -22.86
C ASN A 747 -4.91 -28.40 -22.32
N GLY A 748 -3.81 -27.66 -22.50
CA GLY A 748 -2.52 -28.01 -21.91
C GLY A 748 -2.54 -28.07 -20.38
N ALA A 749 -3.25 -27.16 -19.70
CA ALA A 749 -3.40 -27.20 -18.24
C ALA A 749 -4.08 -28.48 -17.75
N ILE A 750 -5.12 -28.93 -18.44
CA ILE A 750 -5.84 -30.15 -18.07
C ILE A 750 -4.99 -31.40 -18.32
N GLU A 751 -4.29 -31.47 -19.45
CA GLU A 751 -3.35 -32.58 -19.73
C GLU A 751 -2.22 -32.64 -18.70
N MET A 752 -1.63 -31.49 -18.37
CA MET A 752 -0.59 -31.38 -17.34
C MET A 752 -1.12 -31.81 -15.97
N LEU A 753 -2.32 -31.34 -15.58
CA LEU A 753 -2.95 -31.73 -14.32
C LEU A 753 -3.15 -33.25 -14.24
N ALA A 754 -3.68 -33.85 -15.30
CA ALA A 754 -3.91 -35.29 -15.36
C ALA A 754 -2.59 -36.09 -15.29
N GLN A 755 -1.57 -35.65 -16.05
CA GLN A 755 -0.25 -36.27 -16.05
C GLN A 755 0.38 -36.25 -14.66
N VAL A 756 0.50 -35.06 -14.05
CA VAL A 756 1.18 -34.92 -12.75
C VAL A 756 0.37 -35.60 -11.65
N LEU A 757 -0.97 -35.55 -11.69
CA LEU A 757 -1.80 -36.28 -10.72
C LEU A 757 -1.54 -37.79 -10.78
N ASN A 758 -1.54 -38.36 -11.99
CA ASN A 758 -1.33 -39.80 -12.19
C ASN A 758 0.06 -40.25 -11.72
N GLU A 759 1.09 -39.44 -11.97
CA GLU A 759 2.45 -39.70 -11.48
C GLU A 759 2.54 -39.59 -9.95
N SER A 760 1.95 -38.55 -9.37
CA SER A 760 2.04 -38.27 -7.92
C SER A 760 1.28 -39.28 -7.07
N LEU A 761 0.20 -39.87 -7.61
CA LEU A 761 -0.56 -40.92 -6.91
C LEU A 761 0.23 -42.21 -6.68
N LEU A 762 1.41 -42.36 -7.30
CA LEU A 762 2.31 -43.48 -7.08
C LEU A 762 3.18 -43.32 -5.81
N ASP A 763 3.29 -42.10 -5.27
CA ASP A 763 4.08 -41.81 -4.08
C ASP A 763 3.27 -42.08 -2.80
N GLU A 764 3.73 -43.00 -1.94
CA GLU A 764 3.01 -43.45 -0.73
C GLU A 764 2.67 -42.33 0.28
N GLY A 765 3.32 -41.16 0.17
CA GLY A 765 3.08 -39.99 1.03
C GLY A 765 2.34 -38.83 0.37
N PHE A 766 1.94 -38.96 -0.90
CA PHE A 766 1.30 -37.86 -1.62
C PHE A 766 -0.17 -37.71 -1.23
N ASP A 767 -0.53 -36.52 -0.77
CA ASP A 767 -1.93 -36.13 -0.56
C ASP A 767 -2.42 -35.26 -1.72
N PRO A 768 -3.32 -35.74 -2.59
CA PRO A 768 -3.84 -34.95 -3.71
C PRO A 768 -4.62 -33.70 -3.26
N ARG A 769 -4.98 -33.61 -1.98
CA ARG A 769 -5.63 -32.42 -1.41
C ARG A 769 -4.59 -31.33 -1.12
N ASN A 770 -3.30 -31.66 -0.97
CA ASN A 770 -2.25 -30.72 -0.61
C ASN A 770 -1.77 -29.91 -1.83
N GLY A 771 -2.46 -28.81 -2.13
CA GLY A 771 -2.17 -27.98 -3.30
C GLY A 771 -0.74 -27.44 -3.36
N ARG A 772 -0.12 -27.13 -2.21
CA ARG A 772 1.27 -26.65 -2.14
C ARG A 772 2.24 -27.72 -2.58
N ASP A 773 2.07 -28.92 -2.06
CA ASP A 773 2.94 -30.03 -2.40
C ASP A 773 2.73 -30.46 -3.85
N PHE A 774 1.46 -30.56 -4.25
CA PHE A 774 1.10 -30.90 -5.61
C PHE A 774 1.63 -29.89 -6.64
N ALA A 775 1.59 -28.58 -6.35
CA ALA A 775 2.15 -27.56 -7.23
C ALA A 775 3.67 -27.75 -7.48
N ARG A 776 4.43 -28.24 -6.50
CA ARG A 776 5.89 -28.45 -6.66
C ARG A 776 6.24 -29.49 -7.71
N HIS A 777 5.35 -30.47 -7.93
CA HIS A 777 5.57 -31.52 -8.92
C HIS A 777 5.50 -31.00 -10.38
N PHE A 778 5.04 -29.75 -10.56
CA PHE A 778 5.01 -29.07 -11.85
C PHE A 778 6.24 -28.20 -12.12
N TYR A 779 7.01 -27.81 -11.10
CA TYR A 779 8.03 -26.77 -11.24
C TYR A 779 9.26 -27.28 -12.00
N ASN A 780 9.90 -26.38 -12.75
CA ASN A 780 11.13 -26.64 -13.50
C ASN A 780 11.03 -27.88 -14.41
N ARG A 781 9.91 -27.99 -15.13
CA ARG A 781 9.55 -29.17 -15.90
C ARG A 781 9.03 -28.80 -17.28
N THR A 782 9.34 -29.67 -18.24
CA THR A 782 8.82 -29.62 -19.61
C THR A 782 7.75 -30.67 -19.78
N PHE A 783 6.63 -30.27 -20.38
CA PHE A 783 5.47 -31.09 -20.68
C PHE A 783 5.25 -31.14 -22.19
N GLU A 784 5.06 -32.33 -22.72
CA GLU A 784 4.63 -32.54 -24.11
C GLU A 784 3.11 -32.75 -24.08
N THR A 785 2.37 -31.77 -24.60
CA THR A 785 0.90 -31.81 -24.64
C THR A 785 0.41 -31.82 -26.08
N SER A 786 -0.85 -32.19 -26.32
CA SER A 786 -1.44 -32.10 -27.66
C SER A 786 -1.43 -30.67 -28.21
N SER A 787 -1.47 -29.67 -27.32
CA SER A 787 -1.41 -28.23 -27.60
C SER A 787 0.02 -27.68 -27.76
N GLY A 788 1.01 -28.58 -27.76
CA GLY A 788 2.42 -28.27 -27.92
C GLY A 788 3.22 -28.39 -26.63
N ARG A 789 4.53 -28.12 -26.76
CA ARG A 789 5.45 -28.15 -25.63
C ARG A 789 5.20 -26.98 -24.66
N ILE A 790 5.09 -27.28 -23.38
CA ILE A 790 4.97 -26.29 -22.29
C ILE A 790 6.14 -26.44 -21.34
N VAL A 791 6.87 -25.35 -21.07
CA VAL A 791 8.01 -25.34 -20.14
C VAL A 791 7.64 -24.44 -18.97
N LEU A 792 7.63 -25.00 -17.76
CA LEU A 792 7.43 -24.24 -16.53
C LEU A 792 8.76 -23.97 -15.84
N ASP A 793 8.97 -22.72 -15.41
CA ASP A 793 10.14 -22.33 -14.65
C ASP A 793 10.09 -22.83 -13.19
N ARG A 794 11.11 -22.50 -12.39
CA ARG A 794 11.18 -22.86 -10.96
C ARG A 794 10.05 -22.26 -10.11
N PHE A 795 9.33 -21.28 -10.64
CA PHE A 795 8.17 -20.65 -10.03
C PHE A 795 6.86 -21.18 -10.63
N GLY A 796 6.88 -22.26 -11.40
CA GLY A 796 5.68 -22.83 -12.00
C GLY A 796 5.01 -21.91 -13.02
N ASP A 797 5.77 -20.95 -13.57
CA ASP A 797 5.31 -19.98 -14.57
C ASP A 797 5.76 -20.41 -15.96
N ARG A 798 4.89 -20.27 -16.96
CA ARG A 798 5.20 -20.73 -18.33
C ARG A 798 6.22 -19.80 -18.99
N ALA A 799 7.26 -20.40 -19.56
CA ALA A 799 8.21 -19.67 -20.37
C ALA A 799 7.51 -19.08 -21.62
N PRO A 800 7.69 -17.78 -21.92
CA PRO A 800 7.04 -17.12 -23.04
C PRO A 800 7.61 -17.56 -24.39
N SER A 801 6.74 -17.63 -25.38
CA SER A 801 7.04 -18.09 -26.74
C SER A 801 6.98 -16.93 -27.73
N VAL A 802 8.01 -16.08 -27.72
CA VAL A 802 8.04 -14.81 -28.47
C VAL A 802 9.12 -14.87 -29.53
N SER A 803 8.85 -14.33 -30.71
CA SER A 803 9.82 -14.22 -31.78
C SER A 803 9.84 -12.84 -32.41
N VAL A 804 10.99 -12.48 -33.01
CA VAL A 804 11.12 -11.29 -33.85
C VAL A 804 11.51 -11.72 -35.25
N SER A 805 10.78 -11.22 -36.24
CA SER A 805 11.02 -11.51 -37.65
C SER A 805 11.17 -10.25 -38.49
N TYR A 806 11.97 -10.36 -39.56
CA TYR A 806 12.18 -9.31 -40.56
C TYR A 806 11.70 -9.80 -41.93
N PHE A 807 11.40 -8.86 -42.84
CA PHE A 807 10.92 -9.20 -44.19
C PHE A 807 12.06 -9.62 -45.12
N ASN A 808 11.97 -10.83 -45.66
CA ASN A 808 12.86 -11.37 -46.69
C ASN A 808 12.30 -11.04 -48.07
N ASP A 809 12.87 -10.03 -48.73
CA ASP A 809 12.39 -9.53 -50.03
C ASP A 809 12.46 -10.57 -51.16
N THR A 810 13.46 -11.46 -51.13
CA THR A 810 13.66 -12.51 -52.14
C THR A 810 12.55 -13.56 -52.09
N ARG A 811 12.17 -14.00 -50.89
CA ARG A 811 11.09 -15.00 -50.71
C ARG A 811 9.70 -14.35 -50.60
N GLY A 812 9.64 -13.08 -50.20
CA GLY A 812 8.39 -12.38 -49.93
C GLY A 812 7.72 -12.76 -48.62
N ASP A 813 8.47 -13.32 -47.68
CA ASP A 813 7.99 -13.80 -46.38
C ASP A 813 8.75 -13.17 -45.21
N PHE A 814 8.27 -13.39 -43.98
CA PHE A 814 8.99 -12.98 -42.77
C PHE A 814 9.85 -14.12 -42.26
N GLN A 815 11.09 -13.80 -41.89
CA GLN A 815 12.05 -14.74 -41.34
C GLN A 815 12.36 -14.38 -39.89
N VAL A 816 12.18 -15.35 -38.98
CA VAL A 816 12.54 -15.20 -37.56
C VAL A 816 14.06 -15.15 -37.41
N PHE A 817 14.55 -14.14 -36.68
CA PHE A 817 15.97 -13.98 -36.38
C PHE A 817 16.27 -13.90 -34.87
N LEU A 818 15.26 -13.55 -34.06
CA LEU A 818 15.35 -13.61 -32.59
C LEU A 818 14.22 -14.48 -32.03
N GLN A 819 14.53 -15.20 -30.95
CA GLN A 819 13.57 -15.98 -30.17
C GLN A 819 13.75 -15.69 -28.68
N SER A 820 12.66 -15.78 -27.92
CA SER A 820 12.66 -15.69 -26.47
C SER A 820 13.52 -16.79 -25.83
N ASN A 821 14.22 -16.41 -24.78
CA ASN A 821 14.93 -17.32 -23.89
C ASN A 821 14.79 -16.82 -22.46
N ILE A 822 14.55 -17.73 -21.52
CA ILE A 822 14.43 -17.43 -20.10
C ILE A 822 15.54 -18.14 -19.34
N VAL A 823 16.31 -17.37 -18.58
CA VAL A 823 17.32 -17.89 -17.64
C VAL A 823 16.96 -17.38 -16.26
N ASP A 824 16.73 -18.29 -15.31
CA ASP A 824 16.35 -17.97 -13.92
C ASP A 824 15.13 -17.03 -13.77
N GLY A 825 14.17 -17.13 -14.69
CA GLY A 825 12.96 -16.27 -14.71
C GLY A 825 13.17 -14.90 -15.35
N VAL A 826 14.36 -14.62 -15.90
CA VAL A 826 14.70 -13.38 -16.59
C VAL A 826 14.66 -13.58 -18.11
N PHE A 827 14.02 -12.65 -18.82
CA PHE A 827 13.90 -12.69 -20.27
C PHE A 827 15.12 -12.14 -21.01
N PHE A 828 15.53 -12.86 -22.05
CA PHE A 828 16.58 -12.52 -23.00
C PHE A 828 16.19 -12.87 -24.44
N TRP A 829 16.83 -12.22 -25.41
CA TRP A 829 16.76 -12.58 -26.82
C TRP A 829 17.90 -13.52 -27.19
N SER A 830 17.58 -14.62 -27.86
CA SER A 830 18.56 -15.51 -28.49
C SER A 830 18.53 -15.29 -30.00
N ALA A 831 19.70 -15.01 -30.58
CA ALA A 831 19.84 -14.82 -32.02
C ALA A 831 19.92 -16.18 -32.74
N LEU A 832 19.04 -16.39 -33.71
CA LEU A 832 19.02 -17.58 -34.57
C LEU A 832 19.82 -17.36 -35.84
N THR A 833 19.69 -16.17 -36.45
CA THR A 833 20.38 -15.76 -37.67
C THR A 833 20.74 -14.27 -37.58
N ALA A 834 21.69 -13.82 -38.39
CA ALA A 834 21.85 -12.39 -38.63
C ALA A 834 20.60 -11.84 -39.34
N VAL A 835 20.23 -10.59 -39.04
CA VAL A 835 19.17 -9.88 -39.76
C VAL A 835 19.68 -9.49 -41.15
N SER A 836 18.82 -9.51 -42.17
CA SER A 836 19.15 -8.92 -43.48
C SER A 836 18.38 -7.61 -43.63
N TRP A 837 19.10 -6.49 -43.50
CA TRP A 837 18.50 -5.15 -43.46
C TRP A 837 19.08 -4.26 -44.56
N PHE A 838 18.35 -4.04 -45.65
CA PHE A 838 18.78 -3.21 -46.79
C PHE A 838 20.21 -3.51 -47.29
N ASN A 839 20.53 -4.80 -47.45
CA ASN A 839 21.85 -5.34 -47.82
C ASN A 839 22.93 -5.30 -46.73
N GLY A 840 22.58 -4.85 -45.52
CA GLY A 840 23.38 -4.96 -44.31
C GLY A 840 22.97 -6.14 -43.42
N SER A 841 23.77 -6.39 -42.39
CA SER A 841 23.60 -7.45 -41.40
C SER A 841 23.11 -6.95 -40.03
N GLU A 842 22.84 -5.65 -39.92
CA GLU A 842 22.49 -4.96 -38.67
C GLU A 842 21.31 -4.00 -38.90
N LEU A 843 20.52 -3.79 -37.85
CA LEU A 843 19.47 -2.77 -37.81
C LEU A 843 20.08 -1.36 -37.68
N PRO A 844 19.38 -0.30 -38.13
CA PRO A 844 19.95 1.04 -38.14
C PRO A 844 20.19 1.57 -36.72
N PRO A 845 21.16 2.48 -36.55
CA PRO A 845 21.37 3.16 -35.28
C PRO A 845 20.14 3.98 -34.92
N ASN A 846 19.90 4.14 -33.62
CA ASN A 846 18.72 4.83 -33.14
C ASN A 846 18.72 6.34 -33.40
N GLU A 847 19.91 6.94 -33.48
CA GLU A 847 20.10 8.35 -33.81
C GLU A 847 20.86 8.45 -35.14
N PRO A 848 20.40 9.28 -36.09
CA PRO A 848 21.12 9.52 -37.34
C PRO A 848 22.47 10.23 -37.08
N SER A 849 23.37 10.16 -38.05
CA SER A 849 24.71 10.76 -37.96
C SER A 849 24.70 12.25 -37.62
N CYS A 850 23.74 13.01 -38.14
CA CYS A 850 23.59 14.44 -37.87
C CYS A 850 22.70 14.78 -36.66
N GLY A 851 22.27 13.80 -35.88
CA GLY A 851 21.30 13.99 -34.79
C GLY A 851 19.88 14.22 -35.30
N TYR A 852 18.89 14.08 -34.43
CA TYR A 852 17.47 14.12 -34.85
C TYR A 852 17.05 15.47 -35.45
N ALA A 853 17.65 16.58 -34.98
CA ALA A 853 17.39 17.92 -35.50
C ALA A 853 18.42 18.38 -36.56
N GLY A 854 19.40 17.54 -36.90
CA GLY A 854 20.46 17.89 -37.86
C GLY A 854 21.46 18.92 -37.33
N ASP A 855 21.56 19.06 -36.01
CA ASP A 855 22.32 20.08 -35.29
C ASP A 855 23.59 19.54 -34.61
N LYS A 856 23.94 18.27 -34.86
CA LYS A 856 25.22 17.73 -34.39
C LYS A 856 26.41 18.52 -34.99
N PRO A 857 27.44 18.85 -34.17
CA PRO A 857 28.57 19.68 -34.60
C PRO A 857 29.26 19.20 -35.88
N GLU A 858 29.32 17.88 -36.08
CA GLU A 858 29.92 17.24 -37.25
C GLU A 858 29.22 17.65 -38.56
N CYS A 859 27.91 17.88 -38.50
CA CYS A 859 27.11 18.32 -39.65
C CYS A 859 26.98 19.84 -39.75
N LEU A 860 27.20 20.58 -38.64
CA LEU A 860 27.26 22.04 -38.65
C LEU A 860 28.60 22.56 -39.20
N ALA A 861 29.72 21.88 -38.93
CA ALA A 861 31.03 22.20 -39.51
C ALA A 861 31.05 22.09 -41.05
N SER A 862 30.09 21.34 -41.61
CA SER A 862 29.91 21.11 -43.05
C SER A 862 28.93 22.11 -43.71
N ARG A 863 28.31 23.03 -42.95
CA ARG A 863 27.43 24.08 -43.50
C ARG A 863 28.22 25.36 -43.78
N PRO A 864 28.40 25.77 -45.05
CA PRO A 864 28.97 27.07 -45.35
C PRO A 864 27.93 28.16 -45.04
N GLY A 865 28.10 28.91 -43.94
CA GLY A 865 27.46 30.22 -43.82
C GLY A 865 26.72 30.59 -42.54
N VAL A 866 27.08 30.12 -41.34
CA VAL A 866 26.64 30.81 -40.10
C VAL A 866 27.84 31.47 -39.45
N ALA A 867 27.88 32.80 -39.59
CA ALA A 867 28.99 33.64 -39.19
C ALA A 867 29.11 33.72 -37.65
N VAL A 868 30.33 33.51 -37.16
CA VAL A 868 30.79 33.71 -35.78
C VAL A 868 30.58 35.16 -35.25
N LYS A 869 29.94 36.05 -36.03
CA LYS A 869 29.75 37.47 -35.71
C LYS A 869 28.65 37.77 -34.68
N ASP A 870 27.62 36.93 -34.55
CA ASP A 870 26.46 37.26 -33.71
C ASP A 870 26.69 37.03 -32.21
N LEU A 871 27.64 36.17 -31.85
CA LEU A 871 27.98 35.92 -30.43
C LEU A 871 28.81 37.08 -29.84
N SER A 872 29.66 37.71 -30.66
CA SER A 872 30.50 38.84 -30.24
C SER A 872 29.71 40.13 -30.00
N THR A 873 28.65 40.38 -30.78
CA THR A 873 27.78 41.55 -30.62
C THR A 873 26.89 41.43 -29.39
N ALA A 874 26.35 40.23 -29.11
CA ALA A 874 25.55 39.98 -27.91
C ALA A 874 26.36 40.19 -26.61
N LEU A 875 27.61 39.72 -26.58
CA LEU A 875 28.49 39.90 -25.41
C LEU A 875 28.83 41.38 -25.17
N GLY A 876 29.02 42.16 -26.23
CA GLY A 876 29.25 43.61 -26.14
C GLY A 876 28.08 44.38 -25.53
N VAL A 877 26.84 44.00 -25.88
CA VAL A 877 25.61 44.64 -25.34
C VAL A 877 25.47 44.36 -23.84
N VAL A 878 25.73 43.13 -23.40
CA VAL A 878 25.64 42.76 -21.97
C VAL A 878 26.66 43.55 -21.15
N ILE A 879 27.90 43.69 -21.63
CA ILE A 879 28.94 44.47 -20.94
C ILE A 879 28.55 45.95 -20.86
N ALA A 880 28.01 46.52 -21.93
CA ALA A 880 27.55 47.92 -21.93
C ALA A 880 26.42 48.14 -20.91
N VAL A 881 25.43 47.26 -20.86
CA VAL A 881 24.30 47.36 -19.91
C VAL A 881 24.79 47.28 -18.46
N LEU A 882 25.74 46.39 -18.15
CA LEU A 882 26.32 46.27 -16.82
C LEU A 882 27.11 47.53 -16.42
N LEU A 883 27.87 48.12 -17.35
CA LEU A 883 28.60 49.37 -17.10
C LEU A 883 27.64 50.54 -16.87
N PHE A 884 26.63 50.73 -17.71
CA PHE A 884 25.64 51.79 -17.53
C PHE A 884 24.82 51.60 -16.24
N GLY A 885 24.46 50.36 -15.90
CA GLY A 885 23.77 50.02 -14.66
C GLY A 885 24.61 50.37 -13.42
N SER A 886 25.92 50.08 -13.45
CA SER A 886 26.82 50.40 -12.34
C SER A 886 27.00 51.91 -12.12
N VAL A 887 27.08 52.70 -13.20
CA VAL A 887 27.16 54.17 -13.14
C VAL A 887 25.85 54.76 -12.60
N TYR A 888 24.70 54.25 -13.06
CA TYR A 888 23.40 54.69 -12.59
C TYR A 888 23.17 54.38 -11.11
N LEU A 889 23.58 53.19 -10.65
CA LEU A 889 23.51 52.81 -9.25
C LEU A 889 24.43 53.69 -8.38
N GLY A 890 25.63 54.01 -8.86
CA GLY A 890 26.53 54.96 -8.19
C GLY A 890 25.93 56.37 -8.08
N TYR A 891 25.23 56.84 -9.11
CA TYR A 891 24.49 58.11 -9.07
C TYR A 891 23.35 58.09 -8.05
N LEU A 892 22.56 57.01 -7.98
CA LEU A 892 21.47 56.85 -7.00
C LEU A 892 21.97 56.82 -5.55
N ILE A 893 23.09 56.13 -5.30
CA ILE A 893 23.71 56.09 -3.96
C ILE A 893 24.22 57.48 -3.57
N ARG A 894 24.85 58.21 -4.49
CA ARG A 894 25.35 59.57 -4.25
C ARG A 894 24.22 60.59 -4.05
N SER A 895 23.13 60.44 -4.80
CA SER A 895 21.89 61.22 -4.65
C SER A 895 21.27 61.02 -3.27
N ARG A 896 21.11 59.77 -2.82
CA ARG A 896 20.61 59.47 -1.47
C ARG A 896 21.54 59.94 -0.36
N ALA A 897 22.86 59.81 -0.53
CA ALA A 897 23.83 60.29 0.44
C ALA A 897 23.84 61.83 0.57
N ASN A 898 23.58 62.55 -0.52
CA ASN A 898 23.45 64.01 -0.50
C ASN A 898 22.12 64.46 0.13
N ASN A 899 21.01 63.78 -0.16
CA ASN A 899 19.71 64.09 0.44
C ASN A 899 19.69 63.80 1.95
N ALA A 900 20.41 62.76 2.40
CA ALA A 900 20.59 62.46 3.82
C ALA A 900 21.39 63.53 4.59
N LYS A 901 22.19 64.36 3.91
CA LYS A 901 22.97 65.46 4.53
C LYS A 901 22.23 66.80 4.56
N SER A 902 21.15 66.98 3.78
CA SER A 902 20.41 68.26 3.69
C SER A 902 19.17 68.36 4.59
N GLY A 903 18.89 67.37 5.45
CA GLY A 903 17.87 67.50 6.50
C GLY A 903 16.45 67.81 6.02
N LEU A 904 16.12 67.43 4.78
CA LEU A 904 14.82 67.67 4.15
C LEU A 904 14.31 66.36 3.54
N ASP A 905 14.05 65.36 4.38
CA ASP A 905 13.26 64.19 4.00
C ASP A 905 11.92 64.22 4.75
N GLY A 906 10.88 64.61 4.02
CA GLY A 906 9.48 64.63 4.42
C GLY A 906 8.92 63.22 4.57
N ASN A 907 9.29 62.52 5.63
CA ASN A 907 8.65 61.29 6.09
C ASN A 907 7.74 61.57 7.28
N TRP A 908 6.57 62.13 7.00
CA TRP A 908 5.48 62.38 7.98
C TRP A 908 4.85 61.11 8.57
N TRP A 909 5.36 59.92 8.20
CA TRP A 909 4.85 58.61 8.63
C TRP A 909 5.92 57.72 9.29
N SER A 910 7.13 58.24 9.54
CA SER A 910 8.18 57.49 10.25
C SER A 910 8.09 57.72 11.77
N LEU A 911 7.43 56.79 12.46
CA LEU A 911 7.44 56.69 13.93
C LEU A 911 8.78 56.10 14.39
N SER A 912 9.57 56.89 15.13
CA SER A 912 10.80 56.41 15.75
C SER A 912 10.51 55.38 16.86
N ALA A 913 11.36 54.36 16.98
CA ALA A 913 11.24 53.28 17.97
C ALA A 913 11.26 53.75 19.45
N GLN A 914 11.58 55.01 19.72
CA GLN A 914 11.49 55.62 21.06
C GLN A 914 10.05 55.92 21.51
N LEU A 915 9.05 55.83 20.62
CA LEU A 915 7.63 56.10 20.92
C LEU A 915 6.80 54.84 21.22
N LEU A 916 7.35 53.63 21.08
CA LEU A 916 6.62 52.37 21.27
C LEU A 916 6.99 51.57 22.54
N GLU A 917 7.93 52.07 23.36
CA GLU A 917 8.30 51.46 24.66
C GLU A 917 7.84 52.29 25.87
N ALA A 918 6.59 52.76 25.86
CA ALA A 918 5.99 53.36 27.05
C ALA A 918 4.49 53.09 27.19
N SER A 919 4.08 51.82 27.27
CA SER A 919 2.85 51.45 27.99
C SER A 919 2.81 49.99 28.44
N THR A 920 3.84 49.54 29.16
CA THR A 920 3.63 48.46 30.13
C THR A 920 4.03 48.92 31.53
N LYS A 921 2.97 48.98 32.35
CA LYS A 921 2.94 48.87 33.81
C LYS A 921 3.26 50.12 34.63
N ARG A 922 2.17 50.88 34.85
CA ARG A 922 1.75 51.19 36.24
C ARG A 922 1.92 49.94 37.09
N SER A 923 2.67 50.03 38.18
CA SER A 923 2.44 49.20 39.34
C SER A 923 2.48 50.07 40.58
N PHE A 924 1.51 49.82 41.44
CA PHE A 924 1.30 50.37 42.76
C PHE A 924 2.59 50.36 43.62
N PHE A 925 2.77 51.46 44.37
CA PHE A 925 3.44 51.59 45.68
C PHE A 925 4.97 51.67 45.83
N SER A 926 5.32 52.67 46.66
CA SER A 926 6.41 52.77 47.67
C SER A 926 7.88 53.00 47.28
N TYR A 927 8.32 54.23 47.58
CA TYR A 927 9.45 54.63 48.45
C TYR A 927 10.90 54.13 48.21
N LEU A 928 11.75 55.15 47.99
CA LEU A 928 13.09 55.40 48.59
C LEU A 928 14.32 54.57 48.18
N ALA A 929 15.28 55.34 47.63
CA ALA A 929 16.66 55.49 48.10
C ALA A 929 17.79 54.68 47.43
N MET A 930 18.61 55.47 46.73
CA MET A 930 20.06 55.65 46.93
C MET A 930 21.05 54.52 46.56
N SER A 931 21.84 54.87 45.54
CA SER A 931 23.30 54.92 45.51
C SER A 931 24.13 53.65 45.25
N ASN A 932 25.04 53.83 44.28
CA ASN A 932 26.46 53.48 44.26
C ASN A 932 26.99 52.33 43.38
N MET A 933 28.00 52.76 42.59
CA MET A 933 29.31 52.15 42.30
C MET A 933 29.49 51.17 41.13
N GLU A 934 30.21 51.69 40.12
CA GLU A 934 31.45 51.20 39.48
C GLU A 934 31.93 49.75 39.78
N ILE A 935 32.47 49.07 38.75
CA ILE A 935 33.93 48.86 38.56
C ILE A 935 34.23 48.03 37.27
N HIS A 936 35.40 48.35 36.72
CA HIS A 936 36.16 47.98 35.52
C HIS A 936 36.60 46.51 35.26
N SER A 937 37.09 46.34 34.00
CA SER A 937 38.34 45.67 33.55
C SER A 937 38.22 44.29 32.83
N MET A 938 38.57 44.21 31.52
CA MET A 938 39.88 43.80 30.91
C MET A 938 40.09 42.26 30.90
N ALA A 939 40.70 41.56 29.93
CA ALA A 939 41.56 41.88 28.78
C ALA A 939 41.66 40.71 27.77
N LEU A 940 42.31 41.05 26.64
CA LEU A 940 42.76 40.33 25.44
C LEU A 940 43.53 38.99 25.63
N GLY A 941 43.58 38.18 24.55
CA GLY A 941 44.84 37.56 24.10
C GLY A 941 44.78 36.19 23.40
N ASN A 942 45.06 36.19 22.09
CA ASN A 942 45.34 35.09 21.14
C ASN A 942 46.21 33.90 21.63
N VAL A 943 46.14 32.75 20.95
CA VAL A 943 47.20 32.18 20.06
C VAL A 943 46.85 30.78 19.50
N GLN A 944 47.46 30.51 18.34
CA GLN A 944 47.36 29.49 17.29
C GLN A 944 47.59 27.99 17.61
N LEU A 945 47.01 27.17 16.70
CA LEU A 945 47.47 25.93 16.03
C LEU A 945 48.71 25.18 16.55
N ASN A 946 48.58 23.85 16.70
CA ASN A 946 49.31 22.89 15.84
C ASN A 946 48.80 21.44 15.92
N SER A 947 49.06 20.73 14.82
CA SER A 947 48.76 19.36 14.37
C SER A 947 49.38 18.19 15.16
N ALA A 948 48.73 17.01 15.13
CA ALA A 948 49.32 15.70 14.72
C ALA A 948 48.26 14.56 14.79
N VAL A 949 47.93 13.90 13.66
CA VAL A 949 48.29 12.50 13.29
C VAL A 949 47.72 11.40 14.22
N PHE A 950 46.58 10.80 13.86
CA PHE A 950 46.44 9.48 13.20
C PHE A 950 45.04 9.30 12.64
#